data_AF-A0A8S2XP79-F1
#
_entry.id   AF-A0A8S2XP79-F1
#
_cell.length_a   1.000
_cell.length_b   1.000
_cell.length_c   1.000
_cell.angle_alpha   90.00
_cell.angle_beta   90.00
_cell.angle_gamma   90.00
#
_symmetry.space_group_name_H-M   'P 1'
#
loop_
_entity.id
_entity.type
_entity.pdbx_description
1 polymer ?
#
loop_
_entity_poly.entity_id
_entity_poly.type
_entity_poly.pdbx_seq_one_letter_code
_entity_poly.pdbx_strand_id
1 'polypeptide(L)'
;TVDLETGKRVLIHKDDTQRVNPPKFSKAEDMSELTCLNDASVLFNLKERYYSGLIYTYSGLFCVVINPYRRLPIYSENVIEMYKGKKREQMPPHIFAIASDAYRLMLQNREDQSILCTGESGAGKTENTKKVIQYLAYIAAAPRSSQRSSGSGVNQYQQQGTKITDVCGELEAQLLQANPILEAFGNAKTVKNDNSSRFGKFIRINFDTSGFIAGASIETYLLEKSRTIRQAKNERTFHIFYQFLRSADTRMISDYLLEDFTRYRYLTNGNLTVSGINDAEEFQSTIKAMQIMNISNDELHSIFRTISAVLQMGNMQFKQERDTDQAALPDNTVAQKICHLLGISVTDFVRSFLKPKLNVGRDFVTKAQTKAQVDFAVEALSKAIYERMFKWIVTRINKSLDRSKRQGSSFIGILDIAGFEIFQLNSFEQLCINYTNEKLQQLFNHTMFVLEQEEYRRENIDWAFIDFGLDLQPTIDLIEKQMGILSLLDEECWFPKATDRTYLEKIINTHGQHPKFGKPNYKAPSDFSIIHYAGKVDYSTDQWLMKNMDPLNDNVVALLQASNDQFTREIWKDAEIVGLAVTDQNDATLNLKSTIKKGMFRTVSQLYKEQLTKLMFTLRNTNPSFVRCIIPNHEKKAGTIHSPLVLDQLRCNGVLEGIRICRSGFPNRILFQEFRQRYEILCPNAIPREFMDGKAAAKRMVKLFQDKIESQCNQ
;
A
#
# COMPACT_ATOMS: atom_id res chain seq x y z
N THR A 1 -37.44 -29.27 1.10
CA THR A 1 -38.18 -28.15 1.73
C THR A 1 -37.42 -27.73 2.96
N VAL A 2 -37.17 -26.43 3.13
CA VAL A 2 -36.42 -25.86 4.25
C VAL A 2 -37.31 -24.84 4.94
N ASP A 3 -37.38 -24.90 6.27
CA ASP A 3 -38.00 -23.87 7.12
C ASP A 3 -36.97 -22.75 7.35
N LEU A 4 -37.32 -21.50 7.00
CA LEU A 4 -36.49 -20.33 7.32
C LEU A 4 -36.75 -19.85 8.75
N GLU A 5 -35.83 -19.08 9.33
CA GLU A 5 -36.02 -18.40 10.63
C GLU A 5 -37.27 -17.49 10.65
N THR A 6 -37.73 -17.02 9.49
CA THR A 6 -38.96 -16.24 9.35
C THR A 6 -40.23 -17.07 9.46
N GLY A 7 -40.13 -18.38 9.68
CA GLY A 7 -41.25 -19.33 9.69
C GLY A 7 -41.78 -19.70 8.30
N LYS A 8 -41.17 -19.16 7.23
CA LYS A 8 -41.57 -19.45 5.85
C LYS A 8 -40.95 -20.77 5.37
N ARG A 9 -41.79 -21.67 4.84
CA ARG A 9 -41.35 -22.86 4.10
C ARG A 9 -41.01 -22.52 2.68
N VAL A 10 -39.83 -22.94 2.23
CA VAL A 10 -39.39 -22.78 0.84
C VAL A 10 -38.88 -24.11 0.29
N LEU A 11 -39.14 -24.31 -0.99
CA LEU A 11 -38.60 -25.45 -1.74
C LEU A 11 -37.29 -24.97 -2.38
N ILE A 12 -36.19 -25.58 -1.96
CA ILE A 12 -34.82 -25.21 -2.33
C ILE A 12 -34.16 -26.47 -2.91
N HIS A 13 -33.32 -26.30 -3.93
CA HIS A 13 -32.56 -27.41 -4.49
C HIS A 13 -31.59 -27.96 -3.45
N LYS A 14 -31.33 -29.27 -3.47
CA LYS A 14 -30.46 -29.91 -2.45
C LYS A 14 -29.06 -29.28 -2.44
N ASP A 15 -28.55 -28.90 -3.61
CA ASP A 15 -27.20 -28.34 -3.76
C ASP A 15 -27.06 -26.90 -3.23
N ASP A 16 -28.17 -26.18 -3.09
CA ASP A 16 -28.18 -24.83 -2.49
C ASP A 16 -28.18 -24.89 -0.95
N THR A 17 -28.33 -26.08 -0.37
CA THR A 17 -28.31 -26.27 1.09
C THR A 17 -26.90 -26.55 1.59
N GLN A 18 -26.46 -25.76 2.57
CA GLN A 18 -25.14 -25.91 3.20
C GLN A 18 -25.31 -26.47 4.61
N ARG A 19 -24.42 -27.39 5.00
CA ARG A 19 -24.44 -28.02 6.33
C ARG A 19 -24.07 -27.00 7.41
N VAL A 20 -24.86 -26.93 8.48
CA VAL A 20 -24.59 -26.08 9.63
C VAL A 20 -23.54 -26.73 10.53
N ASN A 21 -22.62 -25.93 11.07
CA ASN A 21 -21.72 -26.40 12.11
C ASN A 21 -22.47 -26.55 13.45
N PRO A 22 -22.11 -27.54 14.29
CA PRO A 22 -22.64 -27.63 15.64
C PRO A 22 -22.38 -26.35 16.46
N PRO A 23 -23.26 -25.98 17.41
CA PRO A 23 -23.11 -24.78 18.24
C PRO A 23 -21.80 -24.70 19.04
N LYS A 24 -21.14 -25.85 19.29
CA LYS A 24 -19.80 -25.93 19.91
C LYS A 24 -18.75 -25.08 19.17
N PHE A 25 -18.90 -24.91 17.86
CA PHE A 25 -17.98 -24.13 17.02
C PHE A 25 -18.42 -22.66 16.87
N SER A 26 -19.39 -22.20 17.66
CA SER A 26 -19.77 -20.79 17.67
C SER A 26 -18.63 -19.94 18.21
N LYS A 27 -18.28 -18.87 17.48
CA LYS A 27 -17.19 -17.94 17.80
C LYS A 27 -15.82 -18.61 17.88
N ALA A 28 -15.59 -19.69 17.13
CA ALA A 28 -14.29 -20.35 17.03
C ALA A 28 -13.17 -19.35 16.68
N GLU A 29 -12.03 -19.48 17.36
CA GLU A 29 -10.88 -18.57 17.21
C GLU A 29 -10.13 -18.80 15.89
N ASP A 30 -10.09 -20.05 15.43
CA ASP A 30 -9.50 -20.46 14.16
C ASP A 30 -10.55 -21.14 13.27
N MET A 31 -10.72 -20.60 12.05
CA MET A 31 -11.68 -21.13 11.10
C MET A 31 -11.28 -22.50 10.51
N SER A 32 -10.02 -22.92 10.67
CA SER A 32 -9.57 -24.26 10.29
C SER A 32 -10.18 -25.38 11.16
N GLU A 33 -10.66 -25.06 12.37
CA GLU A 33 -11.30 -26.01 13.28
C GLU A 33 -12.76 -26.32 12.92
N LEU A 34 -13.36 -25.56 11.99
CA LEU A 34 -14.75 -25.75 11.58
C LEU A 34 -14.94 -27.08 10.85
N THR A 35 -15.88 -27.90 11.35
CA THR A 35 -16.19 -29.21 10.77
C THR A 35 -16.77 -29.14 9.35
N CYS A 36 -17.70 -28.20 9.12
CA CYS A 36 -18.31 -27.93 7.83
C CYS A 36 -17.77 -26.60 7.29
N LEU A 37 -16.88 -26.66 6.31
CA LEU A 37 -16.28 -25.46 5.72
C LEU A 37 -17.09 -25.03 4.49
N ASN A 38 -18.01 -24.09 4.70
CA ASN A 38 -18.83 -23.49 3.65
C ASN A 38 -18.97 -21.98 3.85
N ASP A 39 -19.38 -21.29 2.78
CA ASP A 39 -19.59 -19.84 2.73
C ASP A 39 -20.40 -19.33 3.91
N ALA A 40 -21.54 -19.99 4.19
CA ALA A 40 -22.45 -19.60 5.26
C ALA A 40 -21.81 -19.75 6.65
N SER A 41 -21.05 -20.82 6.89
CA SER A 41 -20.42 -21.08 8.19
C SER A 41 -19.30 -20.10 8.51
N VAL A 42 -18.45 -19.79 7.53
CA VAL A 42 -17.37 -18.79 7.67
C VAL A 42 -17.98 -17.42 7.96
N LEU A 43 -18.99 -17.02 7.18
CA LEU A 43 -19.69 -15.75 7.36
C LEU A 43 -20.39 -15.69 8.72
N PHE A 44 -21.05 -16.77 9.15
CA PHE A 44 -21.73 -16.85 10.44
C PHE A 44 -20.75 -16.68 11.61
N ASN A 45 -19.63 -17.41 11.59
CA ASN A 45 -18.62 -17.29 12.65
C ASN A 45 -18.04 -15.87 12.73
N LEU A 46 -17.67 -15.29 11.59
CA LEU A 46 -17.15 -13.92 11.51
C LEU A 46 -18.16 -12.88 12.00
N LYS A 47 -19.45 -13.06 11.65
CA LYS A 47 -20.55 -12.19 12.07
C LYS A 47 -20.74 -12.22 13.59
N GLU A 48 -20.81 -13.42 14.19
CA GLU A 48 -20.94 -13.59 15.64
C GLU A 48 -19.75 -13.03 16.42
N ARG A 49 -18.53 -13.24 15.90
CA ARG A 49 -17.31 -12.67 16.48
C ARG A 49 -17.30 -11.14 16.40
N TYR A 50 -17.67 -10.57 15.24
CA TYR A 50 -17.75 -9.13 15.05
C TYR A 50 -18.72 -8.47 16.04
N TYR A 51 -19.93 -9.02 16.20
CA TYR A 51 -20.91 -8.51 17.17
C TYR A 51 -20.45 -8.67 18.62
N SER A 52 -19.58 -9.63 18.91
CA SER A 52 -18.94 -9.80 20.22
C SER A 52 -17.72 -8.88 20.43
N GLY A 53 -17.37 -8.04 19.45
CA GLY A 53 -16.19 -7.17 19.51
C GLY A 53 -14.86 -7.88 19.21
N LEU A 54 -14.90 -9.14 18.78
CA LEU A 54 -13.73 -9.94 18.41
C LEU A 54 -13.44 -9.76 16.90
N ILE A 55 -12.66 -8.72 16.57
CA ILE A 55 -12.41 -8.33 15.17
C ILE A 55 -11.35 -9.18 14.45
N TYR A 56 -10.46 -9.83 15.21
CA TYR A 56 -9.41 -10.69 14.69
C TYR A 56 -9.85 -12.16 14.78
N THR A 57 -9.66 -12.91 13.71
CA THR A 57 -9.98 -14.35 13.63
C THR A 57 -8.90 -15.06 12.83
N TYR A 58 -8.36 -16.15 13.37
CA TYR A 58 -7.41 -16.98 12.64
C TYR A 58 -8.09 -17.77 11.52
N SER A 59 -7.34 -18.06 10.48
CA SER A 59 -7.82 -18.76 9.28
C SER A 59 -6.73 -19.70 8.78
N GLY A 60 -6.26 -20.59 9.64
CA GLY A 60 -5.06 -21.38 9.34
C GLY A 60 -3.82 -20.50 9.29
N LEU A 61 -3.09 -20.37 8.19
CA LEU A 61 -1.79 -19.66 8.19
C LEU A 61 -1.90 -18.12 8.15
N PHE A 62 -3.10 -17.58 7.96
CA PHE A 62 -3.35 -16.13 7.89
C PHE A 62 -4.46 -15.70 8.86
N CYS A 63 -4.64 -14.38 8.99
CA CYS A 63 -5.64 -13.79 9.88
C CYS A 63 -6.63 -12.93 9.09
N VAL A 64 -7.91 -13.05 9.41
CA VAL A 64 -8.98 -12.19 8.91
C VAL A 64 -9.32 -11.14 9.96
N VAL A 65 -9.44 -9.89 9.51
CA VAL A 65 -9.71 -8.72 10.35
C VAL A 65 -10.90 -7.97 9.78
N ILE A 66 -11.94 -7.75 10.57
CA ILE A 66 -13.09 -6.93 10.16
C ILE A 66 -12.98 -5.55 10.81
N ASN A 67 -12.98 -4.49 10.00
CA ASN A 67 -12.85 -3.12 10.50
C ASN A 67 -14.01 -2.76 11.45
N PRO A 68 -13.79 -2.42 12.73
CA PRO A 68 -14.87 -2.07 13.65
C PRO A 68 -15.45 -0.66 13.44
N TYR A 69 -14.78 0.24 12.69
CA TYR A 69 -15.08 1.68 12.61
C TYR A 69 -15.19 2.39 13.98
N ARG A 70 -14.64 1.79 15.03
CA ARG A 70 -14.55 2.36 16.39
C ARG A 70 -13.25 1.95 17.05
N ARG A 71 -12.77 2.77 17.98
CA ARG A 71 -11.60 2.44 18.80
C ARG A 71 -11.99 1.37 19.82
N LEU A 72 -11.24 0.27 19.84
CA LEU A 72 -11.38 -0.80 20.81
C LEU A 72 -10.23 -0.74 21.84
N PRO A 73 -10.47 -1.05 23.11
CA PRO A 73 -9.45 -1.01 24.18
C PRO A 73 -8.48 -2.22 24.14
N ILE A 74 -8.14 -2.72 22.95
CA ILE A 74 -7.32 -3.93 22.74
C ILE A 74 -5.86 -3.61 22.40
N TYR A 75 -5.51 -2.32 22.32
CA TYR A 75 -4.19 -1.85 21.87
C TYR A 75 -3.39 -1.17 23.01
N SER A 76 -3.56 -1.63 24.24
CA SER A 76 -2.86 -1.13 25.42
C SER A 76 -1.53 -1.86 25.66
N GLU A 77 -0.65 -1.24 26.44
CA GLU A 77 0.66 -1.81 26.81
C GLU A 77 0.52 -3.14 27.56
N ASN A 78 -0.45 -3.23 28.47
CA ASN A 78 -0.77 -4.47 29.18
C ASN A 78 -1.06 -5.63 28.20
N VAL A 79 -1.78 -5.34 27.11
CA VAL A 79 -2.06 -6.36 26.09
C VAL A 79 -0.77 -6.74 25.36
N ILE A 80 0.10 -5.78 25.01
CA ILE A 80 1.40 -6.06 24.38
C ILE A 80 2.23 -7.02 25.26
N GLU A 81 2.28 -6.78 26.57
CA GLU A 81 3.00 -7.65 27.51
C GLU A 81 2.41 -9.05 27.60
N MET A 82 1.08 -9.18 27.53
CA MET A 82 0.41 -10.48 27.52
C MET A 82 0.79 -11.32 26.29
N TYR A 83 0.98 -10.70 25.11
CA TYR A 83 1.35 -11.40 23.88
C TYR A 83 2.86 -11.66 23.75
N LYS A 84 3.70 -10.98 24.53
CA LYS A 84 5.15 -11.08 24.47
C LYS A 84 5.63 -12.51 24.72
N GLY A 85 6.28 -13.11 23.72
CA GLY A 85 6.88 -14.45 23.84
C GLY A 85 5.87 -15.60 23.99
N LYS A 86 4.57 -15.33 23.86
CA LYS A 86 3.52 -16.36 23.85
C LYS A 86 3.40 -16.99 22.48
N LYS A 87 3.01 -18.27 22.46
CA LYS A 87 2.67 -18.98 21.24
C LYS A 87 1.25 -18.64 20.81
N ARG A 88 0.98 -18.79 19.52
CA ARG A 88 -0.34 -18.61 18.90
C ARG A 88 -1.48 -19.33 19.62
N GLU A 89 -1.27 -20.56 20.08
CA GLU A 89 -2.30 -21.38 20.75
C GLU A 89 -2.62 -20.92 22.18
N GLN A 90 -1.75 -20.10 22.78
CA GLN A 90 -1.87 -19.69 24.19
C GLN A 90 -2.67 -18.40 24.35
N MET A 91 -2.89 -17.67 23.26
CA MET A 91 -3.47 -16.34 23.26
C MET A 91 -4.50 -16.22 22.14
N PRO A 92 -5.61 -15.49 22.36
CA PRO A 92 -6.63 -15.33 21.35
C PRO A 92 -6.10 -14.57 20.12
N PRO A 93 -6.77 -14.70 18.95
CA PRO A 93 -6.33 -14.05 17.73
C PRO A 93 -6.17 -12.54 17.88
N HIS A 94 -5.00 -12.02 17.52
CA HIS A 94 -4.71 -10.59 17.55
C HIS A 94 -3.54 -10.24 16.60
N ILE A 95 -3.49 -8.99 16.13
CA ILE A 95 -2.39 -8.51 15.27
C ILE A 95 -1.01 -8.59 15.95
N PHE A 96 -0.98 -8.45 17.29
CA PHE A 96 0.22 -8.59 18.09
C PHE A 96 0.76 -10.02 18.10
N ALA A 97 -0.11 -11.04 18.04
CA ALA A 97 0.33 -12.42 17.92
C ALA A 97 1.05 -12.66 16.59
N ILE A 98 0.53 -12.11 15.49
CA ILE A 98 1.15 -12.21 14.15
C ILE A 98 2.51 -11.52 14.14
N ALA A 99 2.61 -10.31 14.72
CA ALA A 99 3.87 -9.60 14.84
C ALA A 99 4.88 -10.33 15.74
N SER A 100 4.40 -10.94 16.83
CA SER A 100 5.21 -11.77 17.75
C SER A 100 5.76 -13.01 17.06
N ASP A 101 4.92 -13.70 16.29
CA ASP A 101 5.31 -14.90 15.54
C ASP A 101 6.32 -14.56 14.45
N ALA A 102 6.10 -13.50 13.67
CA ALA A 102 7.07 -13.03 12.68
C ALA A 102 8.42 -12.68 13.34
N TYR A 103 8.41 -11.92 14.44
CA TYR A 103 9.63 -11.58 15.18
C TYR A 103 10.37 -12.81 15.71
N ARG A 104 9.64 -13.78 16.29
CA ARG A 104 10.22 -15.03 16.79
C ARG A 104 10.80 -15.87 15.65
N LEU A 105 10.08 -16.04 14.54
CA LEU A 105 10.54 -16.82 13.38
C LEU A 105 11.79 -16.19 12.76
N MET A 106 11.84 -14.86 12.65
CA MET A 106 13.03 -14.15 12.20
C MET A 106 14.27 -14.50 13.06
N LEU A 107 14.12 -14.47 14.39
CA LEU A 107 15.22 -14.76 15.32
C LEU A 107 15.65 -16.25 15.30
N GLN A 108 14.68 -17.16 15.12
CA GLN A 108 14.93 -18.61 15.12
C GLN A 108 15.56 -19.06 13.80
N ASN A 109 14.97 -18.68 12.67
CA ASN A 109 15.37 -19.17 11.35
C ASN A 109 16.47 -18.31 10.71
N ARG A 110 16.70 -17.09 11.21
CA ARG A 110 17.58 -16.08 10.61
C ARG A 110 17.19 -15.72 9.17
N GLU A 111 15.90 -15.81 8.87
CA GLU A 111 15.30 -15.45 7.58
C GLU A 111 14.49 -14.17 7.71
N ASP A 112 14.55 -13.33 6.68
CA ASP A 112 13.77 -12.09 6.61
C ASP A 112 12.27 -12.40 6.52
N GLN A 113 11.46 -11.61 7.23
CA GLN A 113 10.01 -11.81 7.29
C GLN A 113 9.30 -10.67 6.59
N SER A 114 8.07 -10.90 6.15
CA SER A 114 7.18 -9.84 5.72
C SER A 114 5.77 -10.00 6.28
N ILE A 115 5.09 -8.88 6.56
CA ILE A 115 3.70 -8.84 6.98
C ILE A 115 2.93 -8.03 5.95
N LEU A 116 2.00 -8.69 5.26
CA LEU A 116 1.24 -8.11 4.16
C LEU A 116 -0.21 -7.85 4.62
N CYS A 117 -0.56 -6.57 4.78
CA CYS A 117 -1.93 -6.14 5.04
C CYS A 117 -2.64 -5.92 3.70
N THR A 118 -3.61 -6.78 3.38
CA THR A 118 -4.37 -6.73 2.12
C THR A 118 -5.85 -6.53 2.38
N GLY A 119 -6.60 -6.05 1.39
CA GLY A 119 -8.03 -5.78 1.51
C GLY A 119 -8.46 -4.53 0.77
N GLU A 120 -9.77 -4.33 0.64
CA GLU A 120 -10.36 -3.19 -0.05
C GLU A 120 -9.99 -1.83 0.58
N SER A 121 -10.18 -0.75 -0.18
CA SER A 121 -9.98 0.62 0.29
C SER A 121 -10.93 0.96 1.45
N GLY A 122 -10.38 1.25 2.64
CA GLY A 122 -11.15 1.49 3.87
C GLY A 122 -11.23 0.29 4.83
N ALA A 123 -10.61 -0.85 4.51
CA ALA A 123 -10.63 -2.04 5.36
C ALA A 123 -9.77 -1.93 6.65
N GLY A 124 -9.02 -0.84 6.85
CA GLY A 124 -8.17 -0.66 8.04
C GLY A 124 -6.75 -1.22 7.92
N LYS A 125 -6.21 -1.38 6.71
CA LYS A 125 -4.83 -1.85 6.46
C LYS A 125 -3.79 -1.01 7.21
N THR A 126 -3.82 0.30 7.01
CA THR A 126 -2.90 1.26 7.63
C THR A 126 -2.97 1.25 9.16
N GLU A 127 -4.16 1.10 9.74
CA GLU A 127 -4.31 1.00 11.20
C GLU A 127 -3.69 -0.29 11.75
N ASN A 128 -3.88 -1.43 11.07
CA ASN A 128 -3.20 -2.67 11.45
C ASN A 128 -1.68 -2.55 11.33
N THR A 129 -1.17 -1.94 10.26
CA THR A 129 0.26 -1.64 10.08
C THR A 129 0.82 -0.82 11.23
N LYS A 130 0.11 0.24 11.68
CA LYS A 130 0.51 1.02 12.87
C LYS A 130 0.60 0.15 14.12
N LYS A 131 -0.32 -0.81 14.31
CA LYS A 131 -0.32 -1.71 15.46
C LYS A 131 0.82 -2.73 15.42
N VAL A 132 1.18 -3.24 14.24
CA VAL A 132 2.37 -4.07 14.07
C VAL A 132 3.62 -3.30 14.47
N ILE A 133 3.77 -2.06 13.97
CA ILE A 133 4.92 -1.20 14.30
C ILE A 133 4.95 -0.89 15.80
N GLN A 134 3.80 -0.53 16.39
CA GLN A 134 3.67 -0.26 17.83
C GLN A 134 4.14 -1.46 18.67
N TYR A 135 3.76 -2.68 18.28
CA TYR A 135 4.18 -3.90 18.98
C TYR A 135 5.69 -4.11 18.87
N LEU A 136 6.24 -4.10 17.65
CA LEU A 136 7.67 -4.31 17.42
C LEU A 136 8.53 -3.25 18.11
N ALA A 137 8.11 -1.98 18.05
CA ALA A 137 8.76 -0.87 18.73
C ALA A 137 8.76 -1.02 20.26
N TYR A 138 7.77 -1.69 20.86
CA TYR A 138 7.74 -1.94 22.29
C TYR A 138 8.63 -3.13 22.68
N ILE A 139 8.57 -4.24 21.92
CA ILE A 139 9.24 -5.49 22.32
C ILE A 139 10.73 -5.53 21.98
N ALA A 140 11.14 -4.86 20.90
CA ALA A 140 12.49 -4.89 20.35
C ALA A 140 13.22 -3.55 20.56
N ALA A 141 12.69 -2.69 21.44
CA ALA A 141 13.42 -1.53 21.90
C ALA A 141 14.63 -1.94 22.73
N ALA A 142 15.77 -1.33 22.46
CA ALA A 142 16.96 -1.53 23.28
C ALA A 142 16.70 -0.95 24.69
N PRO A 143 16.97 -1.70 25.78
CA PRO A 143 16.89 -1.12 27.11
C PRO A 143 17.88 0.03 27.20
N ARG A 144 17.40 1.25 27.48
CA ARG A 144 18.27 2.38 27.79
C ARG A 144 19.19 1.93 28.92
N SER A 145 20.50 2.05 28.72
CA SER A 145 21.46 1.96 29.82
C SER A 145 21.03 3.00 30.85
N SER A 146 20.43 2.52 31.92
CA SER A 146 19.97 3.36 33.00
C SER A 146 21.19 3.99 33.65
N GLN A 147 21.54 5.21 33.25
CA GLN A 147 22.01 6.19 34.21
C GLN A 147 20.85 6.38 35.20
N ARG A 148 20.81 5.49 36.20
CA ARG A 148 20.14 5.80 37.46
C ARG A 148 20.93 6.96 38.05
N SER A 149 20.49 8.17 37.77
CA SER A 149 20.79 9.33 38.59
C SER A 149 20.13 9.09 39.94
N SER A 150 20.90 8.51 40.86
CA SER A 150 20.64 8.56 42.29
C SER A 150 20.66 10.04 42.70
N GLY A 151 19.49 10.65 42.80
CA GLY A 151 19.35 12.07 43.11
C GLY A 151 17.94 12.45 43.51
N SER A 152 17.64 12.22 44.79
CA SER A 152 16.85 13.12 45.65
C SER A 152 15.38 13.41 45.27
N GLY A 153 14.47 12.72 45.95
CA GLY A 153 13.40 13.34 46.76
C GLY A 153 12.30 14.19 46.10
N VAL A 154 11.06 13.73 46.33
CA VAL A 154 9.84 14.54 46.58
C VAL A 154 9.00 14.97 45.36
N ASN A 155 8.00 14.14 45.02
CA ASN A 155 6.55 14.45 45.00
C ASN A 155 5.78 13.46 44.11
N GLN A 156 5.27 12.40 44.72
CA GLN A 156 4.19 11.59 44.16
C GLN A 156 2.87 12.30 44.45
N TYR A 157 2.21 12.90 43.44
CA TYR A 157 0.75 12.91 43.31
C TYR A 157 0.35 13.31 41.88
N GLN A 158 -0.48 12.46 41.27
CA GLN A 158 -1.37 12.72 40.13
C GLN A 158 -0.76 13.13 38.77
N GLN A 159 -0.64 12.15 37.86
CA GLN A 159 -1.25 12.22 36.53
C GLN A 159 -1.30 10.82 35.90
N GLN A 160 -2.52 10.29 35.78
CA GLN A 160 -2.83 9.11 34.96
C GLN A 160 -2.68 9.49 33.48
N GLY A 161 -1.89 8.71 32.75
CA GLY A 161 -1.75 8.80 31.29
C GLY A 161 -0.33 9.05 30.80
N THR A 162 0.62 8.20 31.18
CA THR A 162 1.94 8.18 30.55
C THR A 162 1.75 7.87 29.06
N LYS A 163 2.15 8.81 28.19
CA LYS A 163 2.08 8.60 26.74
C LYS A 163 3.19 7.63 26.34
N ILE A 164 2.89 6.73 25.39
CA ILE A 164 3.82 5.76 24.78
C ILE A 164 5.17 6.40 24.38
N THR A 165 5.20 7.71 24.11
CA THR A 165 6.39 8.48 23.75
C THR A 165 7.46 8.55 24.85
N ASP A 166 7.11 8.38 26.13
CA ASP A 166 8.07 8.56 27.23
C ASP A 166 8.84 7.26 27.57
N VAL A 167 8.33 6.10 27.16
CA VAL A 167 8.93 4.78 27.43
C VAL A 167 9.75 4.26 26.24
N CYS A 168 9.39 4.62 25.01
CA CYS A 168 10.12 4.22 23.81
C CYS A 168 11.47 4.95 23.65
N GLY A 169 12.45 4.27 23.04
CA GLY A 169 13.68 4.91 22.59
C GLY A 169 13.41 5.97 21.51
N GLU A 170 14.42 6.79 21.22
CA GLU A 170 14.30 7.90 20.27
C GLU A 170 13.97 7.41 18.84
N LEU A 171 14.55 6.28 18.43
CA LEU A 171 14.34 5.69 17.10
C LEU A 171 12.91 5.13 16.94
N GLU A 172 12.40 4.52 18.00
CA GLU A 172 11.07 3.92 18.08
C GLU A 172 9.98 5.00 18.05
N ALA A 173 10.21 6.10 18.78
CA ALA A 173 9.35 7.28 18.71
C ALA A 173 9.35 7.89 17.29
N GLN A 174 10.53 8.04 16.67
CA GLN A 174 10.66 8.51 15.28
C GLN A 174 9.91 7.61 14.29
N LEU A 175 10.04 6.29 14.42
CA LEU A 175 9.34 5.32 13.56
C LEU A 175 7.81 5.45 13.65
N LEU A 176 7.27 5.68 14.85
CA LEU A 176 5.84 5.93 15.04
C LEU A 176 5.39 7.27 14.44
N GLN A 177 6.22 8.32 14.56
CA GLN A 177 5.92 9.66 14.03
C GLN A 177 6.07 9.79 12.51
N ALA A 178 6.74 8.85 11.84
CA ALA A 178 6.83 8.84 10.39
C ALA A 178 5.44 8.67 9.71
N ASN A 179 4.52 7.92 10.31
CA ASN A 179 3.20 7.66 9.72
C ASN A 179 2.32 8.92 9.58
N PRO A 180 2.10 9.75 10.63
CA PRO A 180 1.36 11.00 10.49
C PRO A 180 1.87 11.92 9.37
N ILE A 181 3.19 11.97 9.16
CA ILE A 181 3.80 12.76 8.09
C ILE A 181 3.40 12.19 6.73
N LEU A 182 3.58 10.88 6.53
CA LEU A 182 3.24 10.23 5.27
C LEU A 182 1.73 10.29 4.98
N GLU A 183 0.89 10.24 6.01
CA GLU A 183 -0.57 10.36 5.86
C GLU A 183 -0.99 11.79 5.46
N ALA A 184 -0.40 12.82 6.07
CA ALA A 184 -0.70 14.20 5.68
C ALA A 184 -0.40 14.45 4.19
N PHE A 185 0.72 13.94 3.67
CA PHE A 185 1.17 14.19 2.30
C PHE A 185 0.71 13.14 1.28
N GLY A 186 0.33 11.94 1.71
CA GLY A 186 0.04 10.83 0.81
C GLY A 186 -1.39 10.29 0.91
N ASN A 187 -2.16 10.67 1.93
CA ASN A 187 -3.55 10.25 2.07
C ASN A 187 -4.53 11.34 1.61
N ALA A 188 -5.69 10.89 1.14
CA ALA A 188 -6.79 11.74 0.73
C ALA A 188 -8.15 11.11 1.05
N LYS A 189 -9.19 11.93 1.11
CA LYS A 189 -10.59 11.47 1.25
C LYS A 189 -11.12 11.02 -0.10
N THR A 190 -11.59 9.78 -0.18
CA THR A 190 -12.39 9.23 -1.28
C THR A 190 -13.84 9.05 -0.84
N VAL A 191 -14.72 8.69 -1.78
CA VAL A 191 -16.11 8.34 -1.46
C VAL A 191 -16.17 7.19 -0.45
N LYS A 192 -15.30 6.17 -0.61
CA LYS A 192 -15.29 4.95 0.19
C LYS A 192 -14.51 5.06 1.50
N ASN A 193 -13.48 5.90 1.57
CA ASN A 193 -12.59 6.00 2.73
C ASN A 193 -12.16 7.45 2.99
N ASP A 194 -12.31 7.92 4.23
CA ASP A 194 -12.01 9.30 4.57
C ASP A 194 -10.51 9.60 4.74
N ASN A 195 -9.70 8.57 5.04
CA ASN A 195 -8.24 8.65 5.16
C ASN A 195 -7.62 7.54 4.29
N SER A 196 -7.71 7.68 2.97
CA SER A 196 -7.25 6.68 2.00
C SER A 196 -5.81 6.95 1.60
N SER A 197 -4.92 5.99 1.85
CA SER A 197 -3.57 6.04 1.28
C SER A 197 -3.61 5.97 -0.24
N ARG A 198 -3.07 7.00 -0.89
CA ARG A 198 -2.97 7.11 -2.36
C ARG A 198 -1.53 6.90 -2.85
N PHE A 199 -0.78 6.13 -2.08
CA PHE A 199 0.57 5.63 -2.35
C PHE A 199 0.72 4.29 -1.63
N GLY A 200 1.61 3.44 -2.13
CA GLY A 200 2.08 2.26 -1.43
C GLY A 200 3.29 2.59 -0.57
N LYS A 201 3.37 1.99 0.62
CA LYS A 201 4.54 2.06 1.49
C LYS A 201 4.96 0.66 1.93
N PHE A 202 6.24 0.40 1.80
CA PHE A 202 6.89 -0.79 2.35
C PHE A 202 7.87 -0.33 3.43
N ILE A 203 7.54 -0.67 4.68
CA ILE A 203 8.32 -0.28 5.86
C ILE A 203 9.20 -1.46 6.24
N ARG A 204 10.50 -1.31 6.04
CA ARG A 204 11.52 -2.28 6.42
C ARG A 204 12.08 -1.90 7.78
N ILE A 205 11.84 -2.72 8.80
CA ILE A 205 12.43 -2.57 10.13
C ILE A 205 13.61 -3.53 10.22
N ASN A 206 14.82 -2.99 10.41
CA ASN A 206 16.06 -3.76 10.50
C ASN A 206 16.37 -4.07 11.95
N PHE A 207 16.77 -5.31 12.22
CA PHE A 207 17.12 -5.82 13.53
C PHE A 207 18.59 -6.21 13.57
N ASP A 208 19.25 -5.98 14.71
CA ASP A 208 20.59 -6.48 14.95
C ASP A 208 20.59 -7.98 15.30
N THR A 209 21.77 -8.57 15.45
CA THR A 209 21.93 -9.98 15.82
C THR A 209 21.42 -10.33 17.22
N SER A 210 21.16 -9.33 18.07
CA SER A 210 20.58 -9.49 19.41
C SER A 210 19.05 -9.39 19.38
N GLY A 211 18.47 -8.99 18.25
CA GLY A 211 17.03 -8.80 18.07
C GLY A 211 16.53 -7.38 18.35
N PHE A 212 17.41 -6.40 18.58
CA PHE A 212 17.01 -5.01 18.79
C PHE A 212 16.85 -4.26 17.47
N ILE A 213 15.97 -3.25 17.44
CA ILE A 213 15.79 -2.40 16.27
C ILE A 213 17.07 -1.60 16.00
N ALA A 214 17.70 -1.85 14.86
CA ALA A 214 18.93 -1.18 14.43
C ALA A 214 18.65 0.06 13.56
N GLY A 215 17.50 0.07 12.86
CA GLY A 215 17.11 1.15 11.96
C GLY A 215 15.85 0.78 11.19
N ALA A 216 15.31 1.72 10.43
CA ALA A 216 14.19 1.47 9.53
C ALA A 216 14.36 2.22 8.21
N SER A 217 13.79 1.65 7.13
CA SER A 217 13.66 2.33 5.84
C SER A 217 12.23 2.21 5.33
N ILE A 218 11.75 3.26 4.69
CA ILE A 218 10.43 3.33 4.08
C ILE A 218 10.62 3.50 2.59
N GLU A 219 10.22 2.49 1.83
CA GLU A 219 10.12 2.58 0.37
C GLU A 219 8.70 2.97 0.01
N THR A 220 8.55 4.07 -0.72
CA THR A 220 7.26 4.51 -1.24
C THR A 220 7.14 4.17 -2.72
N TYR A 221 5.96 3.73 -3.10
CA TYR A 221 5.62 3.40 -4.47
C TYR A 221 4.32 4.14 -4.84
N LEU A 222 4.16 4.47 -6.12
CA LEU A 222 2.84 4.71 -6.74
C LEU A 222 2.01 5.86 -6.13
N LEU A 223 2.61 7.04 -5.94
CA LEU A 223 1.84 8.22 -5.54
C LEU A 223 0.86 8.64 -6.65
N GLU A 224 -0.43 8.74 -6.34
CA GLU A 224 -1.46 9.22 -7.26
C GLU A 224 -1.41 10.75 -7.43
N LYS A 225 -0.37 11.23 -8.10
CA LYS A 225 -0.10 12.66 -8.30
C LYS A 225 -1.20 13.41 -9.05
N SER A 226 -2.03 12.74 -9.86
CA SER A 226 -3.15 13.38 -10.57
C SER A 226 -4.18 13.98 -9.62
N ARG A 227 -4.28 13.46 -8.39
CA ARG A 227 -5.16 14.00 -7.35
C ARG A 227 -4.77 15.41 -6.90
N THR A 228 -3.51 15.81 -7.08
CA THR A 228 -3.05 17.17 -6.76
C THR A 228 -3.81 18.22 -7.55
N ILE A 229 -4.17 17.92 -8.81
CA ILE A 229 -4.77 18.88 -9.74
C ILE A 229 -6.29 18.74 -9.86
N ARG A 230 -6.82 17.52 -9.78
CA ARG A 230 -8.24 17.23 -10.01
C ARG A 230 -8.71 16.13 -9.07
N GLN A 231 -9.93 16.26 -8.55
CA GLN A 231 -10.54 15.27 -7.67
C GLN A 231 -11.91 14.86 -8.21
N ALA A 232 -12.32 13.62 -7.95
CA ALA A 232 -13.67 13.19 -8.27
C ALA A 232 -14.69 13.89 -7.36
N LYS A 233 -15.98 13.83 -7.72
CA LYS A 233 -17.06 14.45 -6.95
C LYS A 233 -17.06 13.93 -5.51
N ASN A 234 -17.14 14.85 -4.55
CA ASN A 234 -17.12 14.57 -3.10
C ASN A 234 -15.80 13.97 -2.56
N GLU A 235 -14.70 14.09 -3.30
CA GLU A 235 -13.36 13.69 -2.84
C GLU A 235 -12.49 14.90 -2.47
N ARG A 236 -11.56 14.71 -1.54
CA ARG A 236 -10.54 15.73 -1.22
C ARG A 236 -9.24 15.42 -2.00
N THR A 237 -8.41 16.45 -2.14
CA THR A 237 -6.98 16.27 -2.44
C THR A 237 -6.23 15.77 -1.18
N PHE A 238 -4.90 15.71 -1.24
CA PHE A 238 -4.07 15.32 -0.10
C PHE A 238 -4.36 16.17 1.15
N HIS A 239 -4.36 15.53 2.33
CA HIS A 239 -4.79 16.17 3.58
C HIS A 239 -3.99 17.43 3.92
N ILE A 240 -2.70 17.46 3.60
CA ILE A 240 -1.81 18.58 3.89
C ILE A 240 -2.31 19.92 3.31
N PHE A 241 -2.98 19.92 2.15
CA PHE A 241 -3.54 21.15 1.58
C PHE A 241 -4.62 21.77 2.47
N TYR A 242 -5.49 20.93 3.05
CA TYR A 242 -6.56 21.39 3.94
C TYR A 242 -6.02 21.74 5.34
N GLN A 243 -5.11 20.92 5.86
CA GLN A 243 -4.43 21.17 7.13
C GLN A 243 -3.68 22.51 7.11
N PHE A 244 -2.97 22.78 6.01
CA PHE A 244 -2.22 24.02 5.82
C PHE A 244 -3.14 25.24 5.71
N LEU A 245 -4.15 25.20 4.84
CA LEU A 245 -5.06 26.34 4.64
C LEU A 245 -5.94 26.63 5.86
N ARG A 246 -6.39 25.61 6.61
CA ARG A 246 -7.20 25.81 7.83
C ARG A 246 -6.40 26.31 9.03
N SER A 247 -5.10 26.07 9.05
CA SER A 247 -4.22 26.48 10.15
C SER A 247 -3.52 27.80 9.88
N ALA A 248 -3.75 28.41 8.71
CA ALA A 248 -3.07 29.62 8.30
C ALA A 248 -3.46 30.81 9.19
N ASP A 249 -2.49 31.39 9.87
CA ASP A 249 -2.62 32.67 10.56
C ASP A 249 -2.27 33.85 9.63
N THR A 250 -2.45 35.08 10.10
CA THR A 250 -2.18 36.29 9.29
C THR A 250 -0.74 36.36 8.80
N ARG A 251 0.22 35.78 9.54
CA ARG A 251 1.64 35.74 9.15
C ARG A 251 1.86 34.72 8.03
N MET A 252 1.39 33.49 8.20
CA MET A 252 1.45 32.44 7.19
C MET A 252 0.76 32.84 5.89
N ILE A 253 -0.37 33.55 5.96
CA ILE A 253 -1.07 34.06 4.78
C ILE A 253 -0.17 35.02 4.00
N SER A 254 0.54 35.92 4.67
CA SER A 254 1.47 36.86 4.05
C SER A 254 2.71 36.15 3.50
N ASP A 255 3.34 35.29 4.30
CA ASP A 255 4.62 34.66 3.99
C ASP A 255 4.51 33.65 2.83
N TYR A 256 3.38 32.93 2.76
CA TYR A 256 3.14 31.92 1.73
C TYR A 256 2.16 32.39 0.66
N LEU A 257 1.70 33.65 0.70
CA LEU A 257 0.77 34.23 -0.27
C LEU A 257 -0.53 33.41 -0.41
N LEU A 258 -1.10 32.99 0.72
CA LEU A 258 -2.27 32.11 0.73
C LEU A 258 -3.56 32.87 0.42
N GLU A 259 -4.49 32.16 -0.21
CA GLU A 259 -5.83 32.65 -0.54
C GLU A 259 -6.91 31.74 0.05
N ASP A 260 -8.17 32.17 -0.03
CA ASP A 260 -9.31 31.37 0.41
C ASP A 260 -9.48 30.09 -0.44
N PHE A 261 -10.06 29.05 0.17
CA PHE A 261 -10.32 27.76 -0.48
C PHE A 261 -11.00 27.87 -1.84
N THR A 262 -11.93 28.82 -1.99
CA THR A 262 -12.71 29.01 -3.22
C THR A 262 -11.89 29.56 -4.38
N ARG A 263 -10.73 30.15 -4.10
CA ARG A 263 -9.88 30.77 -5.11
C ARG A 263 -8.91 29.82 -5.76
N TYR A 264 -8.73 28.61 -5.23
CA TYR A 264 -7.81 27.62 -5.78
C TYR A 264 -8.51 26.66 -6.74
N ARG A 265 -8.18 26.72 -8.02
CA ARG A 265 -8.77 25.84 -9.04
C ARG A 265 -8.49 24.35 -8.80
N TYR A 266 -7.33 24.02 -8.23
CA TYR A 266 -6.96 22.64 -7.91
C TYR A 266 -7.73 22.06 -6.71
N LEU A 267 -8.49 22.87 -5.98
CA LEU A 267 -9.44 22.41 -4.96
C LEU A 267 -10.84 22.30 -5.58
N THR A 268 -11.04 21.29 -6.44
CA THR A 268 -12.23 21.17 -7.30
C THR A 268 -13.56 21.13 -6.55
N ASN A 269 -13.57 20.56 -5.35
CA ASN A 269 -14.76 20.48 -4.48
C ASN A 269 -14.75 21.52 -3.34
N GLY A 270 -13.85 22.50 -3.38
CA GLY A 270 -13.70 23.53 -2.36
C GLY A 270 -13.36 22.98 -0.97
N ASN A 271 -13.92 23.59 0.09
CA ASN A 271 -13.64 23.27 1.48
C ASN A 271 -14.48 22.10 2.02
N LEU A 272 -14.34 20.91 1.45
CA LEU A 272 -14.96 19.70 2.01
C LEU A 272 -14.41 19.43 3.41
N THR A 273 -15.24 18.94 4.35
CA THR A 273 -14.86 18.48 5.70
C THR A 273 -14.71 16.95 5.77
N VAL A 274 -13.91 16.44 6.71
CA VAL A 274 -13.94 15.03 7.13
C VAL A 274 -14.57 14.94 8.51
N SER A 275 -15.57 14.08 8.64
CA SER A 275 -16.31 13.89 9.89
C SER A 275 -15.38 13.39 11.01
N GLY A 276 -15.40 14.08 12.15
CA GLY A 276 -14.63 13.70 13.34
C GLY A 276 -13.13 14.04 13.29
N ILE A 277 -12.66 14.75 12.26
CA ILE A 277 -11.26 15.19 12.16
C ILE A 277 -11.21 16.72 12.10
N ASN A 278 -10.37 17.31 12.96
CA ASN A 278 -10.04 18.73 12.91
C ASN A 278 -8.72 18.91 12.15
N ASP A 279 -8.78 19.38 10.89
CA ASP A 279 -7.58 19.54 10.07
C ASP A 279 -6.55 20.51 10.70
N ALA A 280 -6.97 21.44 11.56
CA ALA A 280 -6.05 22.36 12.24
C ALA A 280 -5.26 21.70 13.39
N GLU A 281 -5.91 20.81 14.15
CA GLU A 281 -5.22 20.01 15.17
C GLU A 281 -4.28 18.99 14.53
N GLU A 282 -4.71 18.37 13.42
CA GLU A 282 -3.88 17.45 12.65
C GLU A 282 -2.64 18.16 12.08
N PHE A 283 -2.77 19.40 11.60
CA PHE A 283 -1.61 20.19 11.14
C PHE A 283 -0.56 20.37 12.24
N GLN A 284 -1.00 20.70 13.46
CA GLN A 284 -0.10 20.83 14.62
C GLN A 284 0.55 19.49 14.97
N SER A 285 -0.19 18.38 14.84
CA SER A 285 0.37 17.03 15.02
C SER A 285 1.42 16.72 13.95
N THR A 286 1.16 17.04 12.68
CA THR A 286 2.10 16.85 11.57
C THR A 286 3.38 17.67 11.76
N ILE A 287 3.28 18.95 12.16
CA ILE A 287 4.46 19.78 12.43
C ILE A 287 5.29 19.19 13.57
N LYS A 288 4.65 18.80 14.68
CA LYS A 288 5.34 18.16 15.81
C LYS A 288 6.04 16.86 15.38
N ALA A 289 5.37 16.04 14.57
CA ALA A 289 5.95 14.82 14.03
C ALA A 289 7.19 15.13 13.16
N MET A 290 7.11 16.13 12.28
CA MET A 290 8.25 16.55 11.46
C MET A 290 9.43 17.06 12.29
N GLN A 291 9.17 17.80 13.36
CA GLN A 291 10.20 18.26 14.30
C GLN A 291 10.87 17.08 15.03
N ILE A 292 10.11 16.09 15.50
CA ILE A 292 10.64 14.86 16.10
C ILE A 292 11.50 14.06 15.11
N MET A 293 11.18 14.15 13.82
CA MET A 293 11.94 13.55 12.72
C MET A 293 13.16 14.38 12.29
N ASN A 294 13.56 15.37 13.09
CA ASN A 294 14.70 16.25 12.85
C ASN A 294 14.61 17.03 11.53
N ILE A 295 13.41 17.39 11.08
CA ILE A 295 13.21 18.33 9.98
C ILE A 295 13.29 19.74 10.56
N SER A 296 14.21 20.57 10.05
CA SER A 296 14.42 21.92 10.57
C SER A 296 13.25 22.85 10.23
N ASN A 297 13.12 23.96 10.96
CA ASN A 297 12.09 24.96 10.64
C ASN A 297 12.31 25.56 9.23
N ASP A 298 13.55 25.73 8.77
CA ASP A 298 13.85 26.22 7.42
C ASP A 298 13.42 25.22 6.32
N GLU A 299 13.63 23.92 6.58
CA GLU A 299 13.13 22.85 5.72
C GLU A 299 11.59 22.85 5.69
N LEU A 300 10.92 23.01 6.84
CA LEU A 300 9.46 23.16 6.93
C LEU A 300 8.94 24.34 6.12
N HIS A 301 9.55 25.53 6.28
CA HIS A 301 9.20 26.71 5.51
C HIS A 301 9.33 26.46 4.00
N SER A 302 10.35 25.72 3.58
CA SER A 302 10.57 25.39 2.16
C SER A 302 9.55 24.39 1.61
N ILE A 303 9.12 23.41 2.41
CA ILE A 303 8.03 22.50 2.06
C ILE A 303 6.72 23.28 1.89
N PHE A 304 6.38 24.17 2.83
CA PHE A 304 5.14 24.94 2.76
C PHE A 304 5.12 25.97 1.63
N ARG A 305 6.26 26.61 1.31
CA ARG A 305 6.40 27.43 0.09
C ARG A 305 6.11 26.61 -1.17
N THR A 306 6.62 25.38 -1.23
CA THR A 306 6.39 24.47 -2.36
C THR A 306 4.91 24.08 -2.50
N ILE A 307 4.24 23.76 -1.39
CA ILE A 307 2.80 23.46 -1.37
C ILE A 307 1.98 24.67 -1.86
N SER A 308 2.31 25.87 -1.37
CA SER A 308 1.64 27.09 -1.82
C SER A 308 1.87 27.34 -3.31
N ALA A 309 3.09 27.15 -3.81
CA ALA A 309 3.38 27.29 -5.24
C ALA A 309 2.54 26.33 -6.10
N VAL A 310 2.36 25.07 -5.66
CA VAL A 310 1.48 24.10 -6.34
C VAL A 310 0.02 24.55 -6.36
N LEU A 311 -0.50 25.09 -5.25
CA LEU A 311 -1.85 25.65 -5.21
C LEU A 311 -2.01 26.85 -6.17
N GLN A 312 -1.03 27.75 -6.17
CA GLN A 312 -1.01 28.95 -7.01
C GLN A 312 -0.88 28.62 -8.51
N MET A 313 -0.18 27.54 -8.88
CA MET A 313 -0.10 27.09 -10.29
C MET A 313 -1.48 26.82 -10.89
N GLY A 314 -2.43 26.29 -10.11
CA GLY A 314 -3.80 26.07 -10.57
C GLY A 314 -4.55 27.34 -10.95
N ASN A 315 -4.11 28.50 -10.43
CA ASN A 315 -4.74 29.79 -10.67
C ASN A 315 -4.21 30.51 -11.91
N MET A 316 -3.20 29.95 -12.59
CA MET A 316 -2.73 30.50 -13.87
C MET A 316 -3.85 30.43 -14.91
N GLN A 317 -4.15 31.57 -15.55
CA GLN A 317 -5.19 31.66 -16.56
C GLN A 317 -4.62 32.15 -17.88
N PHE A 318 -4.62 31.27 -18.87
CA PHE A 318 -4.17 31.60 -20.23
C PHE A 318 -5.37 31.92 -21.13
N LYS A 319 -5.19 32.92 -22.00
CA LYS A 319 -6.14 33.26 -23.06
C LYS A 319 -5.57 32.84 -24.40
N GLN A 320 -6.47 32.42 -25.29
CA GLN A 320 -6.13 32.17 -26.69
C GLN A 320 -6.23 33.48 -27.45
N GLU A 321 -5.15 33.88 -28.12
CA GLU A 321 -5.16 35.03 -29.02
C GLU A 321 -5.95 34.68 -30.29
N ARG A 322 -6.77 35.62 -30.77
CA ARG A 322 -7.67 35.40 -31.92
C ARG A 322 -6.93 35.29 -33.26
N ASP A 323 -5.78 35.95 -33.38
CA ASP A 323 -5.08 36.08 -34.67
C ASP A 323 -4.07 34.96 -34.93
N THR A 324 -3.51 34.37 -33.87
CA THR A 324 -2.39 33.42 -33.97
C THR A 324 -2.68 32.06 -33.34
N ASP A 325 -3.83 31.90 -32.68
CA ASP A 325 -4.19 30.74 -31.83
C ASP A 325 -3.17 30.42 -30.72
N GLN A 326 -2.26 31.35 -30.42
CA GLN A 326 -1.23 31.19 -29.40
C GLN A 326 -1.79 31.47 -28.00
N ALA A 327 -1.18 30.85 -27.00
CA ALA A 327 -1.43 31.18 -25.61
C ALA A 327 -0.80 32.54 -25.26
N ALA A 328 -1.56 33.38 -24.59
CA ALA A 328 -1.09 34.60 -23.94
C ALA A 328 -1.45 34.58 -22.46
N LEU A 329 -0.56 35.14 -21.63
CA LEU A 329 -0.79 35.33 -20.20
C LEU A 329 -1.21 36.80 -19.97
N PRO A 330 -2.52 37.09 -19.80
CA PRO A 330 -3.01 38.46 -19.67
C PRO A 330 -2.66 39.11 -18.33
N ASP A 331 -2.58 38.30 -17.27
CA ASP A 331 -2.21 38.74 -15.92
C ASP A 331 -1.05 37.89 -15.41
N ASN A 332 0.05 38.56 -15.06
CA ASN A 332 1.25 37.91 -14.54
C ASN A 332 1.32 37.89 -13.00
N THR A 333 0.32 38.41 -12.28
CA THR A 333 0.32 38.44 -10.80
C THR A 333 0.52 37.04 -10.20
N VAL A 334 -0.24 36.05 -10.66
CA VAL A 334 -0.12 34.65 -10.21
C VAL A 334 1.27 34.08 -10.53
N ALA A 335 1.79 34.37 -11.73
CA ALA A 335 3.13 33.95 -12.12
C ALA A 335 4.21 34.59 -11.23
N GLN A 336 4.05 35.86 -10.86
CA GLN A 336 4.95 36.54 -9.92
C GLN A 336 4.94 35.87 -8.53
N LYS A 337 3.76 35.51 -8.00
CA LYS A 337 3.64 34.78 -6.73
C LYS A 337 4.39 33.45 -6.77
N ILE A 338 4.16 32.65 -7.81
CA ILE A 338 4.81 31.33 -8.00
C ILE A 338 6.33 31.51 -8.08
N CYS A 339 6.80 32.46 -8.88
CA CYS A 339 8.22 32.70 -9.09
C CYS A 339 8.92 33.20 -7.81
N HIS A 340 8.24 34.01 -7.00
CA HIS A 340 8.72 34.44 -5.70
C HIS A 340 8.88 33.24 -4.74
N LEU A 341 7.87 32.37 -4.66
CA LEU A 341 7.89 31.19 -3.78
C LEU A 341 8.97 30.17 -4.18
N LEU A 342 9.17 29.95 -5.49
CA LEU A 342 10.13 29.00 -6.03
C LEU A 342 11.52 29.59 -6.31
N GLY A 343 11.72 30.89 -6.11
CA GLY A 343 13.01 31.57 -6.32
C GLY A 343 13.47 31.62 -7.80
N ILE A 344 12.56 31.77 -8.76
CA ILE A 344 12.86 31.76 -10.20
C ILE A 344 12.48 33.09 -10.88
N SER A 345 13.01 33.32 -12.09
CA SER A 345 12.74 34.52 -12.89
C SER A 345 11.37 34.45 -13.57
N VAL A 346 10.53 35.49 -13.36
CA VAL A 346 9.17 35.57 -13.94
C VAL A 346 9.21 35.62 -15.46
N THR A 347 10.14 36.37 -16.03
CA THR A 347 10.25 36.54 -17.49
C THR A 347 10.64 35.23 -18.16
N ASP A 348 11.57 34.48 -17.58
CA ASP A 348 12.03 33.20 -18.12
C ASP A 348 10.99 32.10 -17.88
N PHE A 349 10.28 32.12 -16.75
CA PHE A 349 9.21 31.19 -16.45
C PHE A 349 8.06 31.31 -17.47
N VAL A 350 7.55 32.52 -17.68
CA VAL A 350 6.47 32.77 -18.65
C VAL A 350 6.92 32.46 -20.08
N ARG A 351 8.16 32.85 -20.45
CA ARG A 351 8.71 32.52 -21.76
C ARG A 351 8.81 31.01 -21.98
N SER A 352 9.24 30.26 -20.96
CA SER A 352 9.40 28.81 -21.06
C SER A 352 8.09 28.08 -21.32
N PHE A 353 6.97 28.57 -20.77
CA PHE A 353 5.65 28.01 -21.06
C PHE A 353 5.08 28.43 -22.42
N LEU A 354 5.12 29.72 -22.75
CA LEU A 354 4.48 30.24 -23.96
C LEU A 354 5.30 29.95 -25.23
N LYS A 355 6.62 30.06 -25.13
CA LYS A 355 7.58 29.96 -26.24
C LYS A 355 8.82 29.15 -25.80
N PRO A 356 8.67 27.86 -25.44
CA PRO A 356 9.79 26.99 -25.11
C PRO A 356 10.79 26.89 -26.27
N LYS A 357 12.08 26.81 -25.92
CA LYS A 357 13.16 26.50 -26.88
C LYS A 357 13.33 24.98 -26.92
N LEU A 358 12.82 24.36 -27.98
CA LEU A 358 12.90 22.93 -28.21
C LEU A 358 14.22 22.60 -28.92
N ASN A 359 14.89 21.54 -28.47
CA ASN A 359 16.06 21.01 -29.17
C ASN A 359 15.58 20.03 -30.25
N VAL A 360 15.78 20.37 -31.52
CA VAL A 360 15.41 19.52 -32.66
C VAL A 360 16.71 19.13 -33.37
N GLY A 361 17.24 17.95 -33.01
CA GLY A 361 18.51 17.46 -33.53
C GLY A 361 19.69 18.29 -33.00
N ARG A 362 20.27 19.13 -33.87
CA ARG A 362 21.41 20.01 -33.54
C ARG A 362 21.01 21.48 -33.34
N ASP A 363 19.78 21.86 -33.72
CA ASP A 363 19.32 23.24 -33.71
C ASP A 363 18.26 23.49 -32.63
N PHE A 364 18.27 24.69 -32.06
CA PHE A 364 17.25 25.13 -31.10
C PHE A 364 16.15 25.91 -31.81
N VAL A 365 14.93 25.39 -31.78
CA VAL A 365 13.76 26.01 -32.37
C VAL A 365 12.85 26.55 -31.28
N THR A 366 12.45 27.82 -31.38
CA THR A 366 11.46 28.40 -30.47
C THR A 366 10.07 28.20 -31.06
N LYS A 367 9.18 27.48 -30.36
CA LYS A 367 7.82 27.19 -30.82
C LYS A 367 6.80 27.80 -29.87
N ALA A 368 5.88 28.61 -30.40
CA ALA A 368 4.74 29.11 -29.64
C ALA A 368 3.75 27.97 -29.35
N GLN A 369 3.22 27.93 -28.12
CA GLN A 369 2.29 26.91 -27.66
C GLN A 369 0.85 27.42 -27.69
N THR A 370 -0.08 26.50 -27.91
CA THR A 370 -1.52 26.77 -27.80
C THR A 370 -1.96 26.81 -26.33
N LYS A 371 -3.12 27.41 -26.03
CA LYS A 371 -3.66 27.46 -24.67
C LYS A 371 -3.72 26.08 -24.01
N ALA A 372 -4.25 25.08 -24.71
CA ALA A 372 -4.42 23.72 -24.18
C ALA A 372 -3.06 23.07 -23.81
N GLN A 373 -2.03 23.27 -24.64
CA GLN A 373 -0.68 22.77 -24.37
C GLN A 373 -0.06 23.42 -23.14
N VAL A 374 -0.25 24.74 -22.97
CA VAL A 374 0.27 25.47 -21.81
C VAL A 374 -0.47 25.08 -20.53
N ASP A 375 -1.80 25.03 -20.54
CA ASP A 375 -2.62 24.56 -19.40
C ASP A 375 -2.14 23.18 -18.94
N PHE A 376 -1.93 22.27 -19.90
CA PHE A 376 -1.41 20.93 -19.61
C PHE A 376 0.01 20.96 -19.04
N ALA A 377 0.92 21.74 -19.61
CA ALA A 377 2.30 21.84 -19.13
C ALA A 377 2.38 22.36 -17.68
N VAL A 378 1.50 23.30 -17.31
CA VAL A 378 1.39 23.79 -15.93
C VAL A 378 0.85 22.71 -14.99
N GLU A 379 -0.17 21.96 -15.41
CA GLU A 379 -0.67 20.80 -14.65
C GLU A 379 0.38 19.70 -14.48
N ALA A 380 1.14 19.39 -15.54
CA ALA A 380 2.26 18.45 -15.51
C ALA A 380 3.34 18.87 -14.51
N LEU A 381 3.74 20.14 -14.56
CA LEU A 381 4.72 20.68 -13.63
C LEU A 381 4.23 20.64 -12.18
N SER A 382 2.97 21.00 -11.93
CA SER A 382 2.37 21.00 -10.59
C SER A 382 2.41 19.60 -9.96
N LYS A 383 2.06 18.57 -10.73
CA LYS A 383 2.15 17.17 -10.31
C LYS A 383 3.61 16.77 -10.00
N ALA A 384 4.55 17.16 -10.86
CA ALA A 384 5.97 16.82 -10.70
C ALA A 384 6.62 17.50 -9.50
N ILE A 385 6.30 18.78 -9.22
CA ILE A 385 6.76 19.49 -8.02
C ILE A 385 6.29 18.75 -6.77
N TYR A 386 5.01 18.40 -6.70
CA TYR A 386 4.46 17.69 -5.54
C TYR A 386 5.07 16.31 -5.36
N GLU A 387 5.21 15.53 -6.43
CA GLU A 387 5.83 14.19 -6.40
C GLU A 387 7.29 14.26 -5.92
N ARG A 388 8.08 15.20 -6.44
CA ARG A 388 9.49 15.38 -6.06
C ARG A 388 9.63 15.82 -4.60
N MET A 389 8.78 16.75 -4.15
CA MET A 389 8.71 17.16 -2.74
C MET A 389 8.38 15.96 -1.85
N PHE A 390 7.38 15.14 -2.21
CA PHE A 390 7.02 13.95 -1.45
C PHE A 390 8.18 12.94 -1.37
N LYS A 391 8.85 12.66 -2.49
CA LYS A 391 10.05 11.79 -2.51
C LYS A 391 11.18 12.33 -1.64
N TRP A 392 11.39 13.65 -1.63
CA TRP A 392 12.38 14.29 -0.77
C TRP A 392 12.01 14.12 0.71
N ILE A 393 10.74 14.31 1.09
CA ILE A 393 10.27 14.10 2.48
C ILE A 393 10.52 12.66 2.92
N VAL A 394 10.20 11.67 2.08
CA VAL A 394 10.47 10.24 2.36
C VAL A 394 11.97 9.99 2.54
N THR A 395 12.81 10.58 1.68
CA THR A 395 14.27 10.46 1.78
C THR A 395 14.79 11.08 3.09
N ARG A 396 14.23 12.22 3.49
CA ARG A 396 14.58 12.89 4.74
C ARG A 396 14.16 12.08 5.97
N ILE A 397 12.98 11.48 5.95
CA ILE A 397 12.49 10.53 6.96
C ILE A 397 13.46 9.35 7.07
N ASN A 398 13.82 8.73 5.95
CA ASN A 398 14.75 7.60 5.92
C ASN A 398 16.12 7.97 6.48
N LYS A 399 16.63 9.17 6.19
CA LYS A 399 17.90 9.65 6.76
C LYS A 399 17.86 9.78 8.29
N SER A 400 16.69 10.07 8.87
CA SER A 400 16.52 10.14 10.32
C SER A 400 16.33 8.74 10.95
N LEU A 401 15.75 7.79 10.23
CA LEU A 401 15.50 6.41 10.69
C LEU A 401 16.68 5.46 10.47
N ASP A 402 17.53 5.74 9.49
CA ASP A 402 18.66 4.90 9.14
C ASP A 402 19.86 5.21 10.04
N ARG A 403 19.95 4.46 11.14
CA ARG A 403 21.11 4.46 12.04
C ARG A 403 22.07 3.31 11.74
N SER A 404 21.79 2.51 10.70
CA SER A 404 22.46 1.23 10.46
C SER A 404 23.73 1.40 9.63
N LYS A 405 24.90 1.45 10.30
CA LYS A 405 26.22 1.29 9.65
C LYS A 405 26.71 -0.17 9.62
N ARG A 406 25.94 -1.13 10.13
CA ARG A 406 26.43 -2.50 10.40
C ARG A 406 25.86 -3.51 9.40
N GLN A 407 26.75 -4.30 8.80
CA GLN A 407 26.41 -5.48 7.98
C GLN A 407 25.93 -6.63 8.89
N GLY A 408 24.86 -7.34 8.50
CA GLY A 408 24.35 -8.52 9.20
C GLY A 408 22.95 -8.41 9.83
N SER A 409 22.11 -7.45 9.41
CA SER A 409 20.75 -7.27 9.95
C SER A 409 19.70 -8.11 9.20
N SER A 410 18.92 -8.90 9.93
CA SER A 410 17.62 -9.41 9.43
C SER A 410 16.58 -8.29 9.46
N PHE A 411 15.51 -8.40 8.67
CA PHE A 411 14.45 -7.41 8.67
C PHE A 411 13.04 -8.01 8.68
N ILE A 412 12.10 -7.20 9.16
CA ILE A 412 10.67 -7.43 9.01
C ILE A 412 10.13 -6.34 8.09
N GLY A 413 9.62 -6.73 6.93
CA GLY A 413 9.01 -5.84 5.95
C GLY A 413 7.50 -5.76 6.12
N ILE A 414 6.94 -4.57 6.33
CA ILE A 414 5.50 -4.37 6.49
C ILE A 414 4.98 -3.65 5.25
N LEU A 415 4.09 -4.31 4.50
CA LEU A 415 3.50 -3.75 3.29
C LEU A 415 2.12 -3.15 3.59
N ASP A 416 1.97 -1.86 3.31
CA ASP A 416 0.70 -1.14 3.32
C ASP A 416 0.51 -0.45 1.96
N ILE A 417 -0.42 -0.96 1.17
CA ILE A 417 -0.70 -0.44 -0.17
C ILE A 417 -2.16 -0.03 -0.30
N ALA A 418 -2.45 0.84 -1.27
CA ALA A 418 -3.82 1.14 -1.67
C ALA A 418 -4.59 -0.16 -1.95
N GLY A 419 -5.80 -0.25 -1.40
CA GLY A 419 -6.65 -1.42 -1.61
C GLY A 419 -7.20 -1.48 -3.03
N PHE A 420 -7.77 -2.62 -3.40
CA PHE A 420 -8.50 -2.77 -4.67
C PHE A 420 -9.63 -1.73 -4.75
N GLU A 421 -9.75 -1.05 -5.89
CA GLU A 421 -10.72 0.03 -6.10
C GLU A 421 -11.60 -0.24 -7.31
N ILE A 422 -12.91 -0.16 -7.08
CA ILE A 422 -13.94 -0.22 -8.13
C ILE A 422 -14.80 1.04 -7.98
N PHE A 423 -14.68 1.95 -8.94
CA PHE A 423 -15.55 3.12 -9.09
C PHE A 423 -16.42 2.97 -10.33
N GLN A 424 -17.37 3.90 -10.51
CA GLN A 424 -18.24 3.94 -11.70
C GLN A 424 -17.45 4.11 -13.01
N LEU A 425 -16.32 4.83 -12.96
CA LEU A 425 -15.42 5.01 -14.09
C LEU A 425 -13.99 5.04 -13.57
N ASN A 426 -13.17 4.08 -13.99
CA ASN A 426 -11.80 3.90 -13.53
C ASN A 426 -10.83 4.37 -14.62
N SER A 427 -9.73 5.01 -14.24
CA SER A 427 -8.72 5.52 -15.18
C SER A 427 -7.39 4.76 -15.06
N PHE A 428 -6.36 5.24 -15.74
CA PHE A 428 -5.01 4.65 -15.77
C PHE A 428 -4.44 4.41 -14.36
N GLU A 429 -4.63 5.36 -13.45
CA GLU A 429 -4.12 5.25 -12.07
C GLU A 429 -4.78 4.11 -11.29
N GLN A 430 -6.08 3.90 -11.48
CA GLN A 430 -6.80 2.77 -10.89
C GLN A 430 -6.36 1.44 -11.51
N LEU A 431 -6.11 1.39 -12.83
CA LEU A 431 -5.59 0.18 -13.48
C LEU A 431 -4.26 -0.22 -12.83
N CYS A 432 -3.35 0.73 -12.64
CA CYS A 432 -2.10 0.52 -11.94
C CYS A 432 -2.33 -0.06 -10.53
N ILE A 433 -3.15 0.60 -9.69
CA ILE A 433 -3.44 0.14 -8.32
C ILE A 433 -4.02 -1.29 -8.31
N ASN A 434 -4.99 -1.56 -9.18
CA ASN A 434 -5.63 -2.87 -9.28
C ASN A 434 -4.68 -3.94 -9.79
N TYR A 435 -3.80 -3.61 -10.75
CA TYR A 435 -2.74 -4.49 -11.23
C TYR A 435 -1.77 -4.90 -10.11
N THR A 436 -1.40 -3.99 -9.22
CA THR A 436 -0.58 -4.36 -8.05
C THR A 436 -1.32 -5.28 -7.10
N ASN A 437 -2.60 -5.01 -6.82
CA ASN A 437 -3.42 -5.89 -5.99
C ASN A 437 -3.56 -7.30 -6.61
N GLU A 438 -3.69 -7.40 -7.94
CA GLU A 438 -3.68 -8.67 -8.68
C GLU A 438 -2.38 -9.45 -8.44
N LYS A 439 -1.21 -8.79 -8.53
CA LYS A 439 0.09 -9.41 -8.25
C LYS A 439 0.26 -9.85 -6.79
N LEU A 440 -0.23 -9.05 -5.84
CA LEU A 440 -0.19 -9.41 -4.42
C LEU A 440 -1.11 -10.59 -4.12
N GLN A 441 -2.27 -10.66 -4.77
CA GLN A 441 -3.15 -11.81 -4.67
C GLN A 441 -2.51 -13.06 -5.31
N GLN A 442 -1.86 -12.93 -6.46
CA GLN A 442 -1.12 -14.04 -7.07
C GLN A 442 0.04 -14.51 -6.18
N LEU A 443 0.74 -13.61 -5.49
CA LEU A 443 1.76 -13.98 -4.51
C LEU A 443 1.16 -14.77 -3.36
N PHE A 444 0.02 -14.33 -2.81
CA PHE A 444 -0.70 -15.11 -1.81
C PHE A 444 -1.05 -16.50 -2.34
N ASN A 445 -1.59 -16.57 -3.56
CA ASN A 445 -1.96 -17.85 -4.15
C ASN A 445 -0.73 -18.75 -4.31
N HIS A 446 0.36 -18.22 -4.85
CA HIS A 446 1.60 -18.97 -5.01
C HIS A 446 2.18 -19.46 -3.67
N THR A 447 2.23 -18.60 -2.66
CA THR A 447 2.78 -18.98 -1.35
C THR A 447 1.89 -19.97 -0.61
N MET A 448 0.57 -19.74 -0.58
CA MET A 448 -0.36 -20.60 0.16
C MET A 448 -0.65 -21.93 -0.54
N PHE A 449 -0.72 -21.95 -1.87
CA PHE A 449 -1.12 -23.14 -2.64
C PHE A 449 0.07 -23.89 -3.23
N VAL A 450 1.01 -23.19 -3.86
CA VAL A 450 2.08 -23.84 -4.66
C VAL A 450 3.27 -24.22 -3.79
N LEU A 451 3.85 -23.23 -3.08
CA LEU A 451 5.04 -23.47 -2.24
C LEU A 451 4.76 -24.48 -1.13
N GLU A 452 3.55 -24.45 -0.56
CA GLU A 452 3.15 -25.39 0.50
C GLU A 452 3.16 -26.85 0.00
N GLN A 453 2.60 -27.09 -1.19
CA GLN A 453 2.56 -28.43 -1.78
C GLN A 453 3.93 -28.88 -2.31
N GLU A 454 4.76 -27.94 -2.79
CA GLU A 454 6.16 -28.21 -3.14
C GLU A 454 6.99 -28.62 -1.92
N GLU A 455 6.75 -28.00 -0.78
CA GLU A 455 7.40 -28.38 0.48
C GLU A 455 6.99 -29.79 0.91
N TYR A 456 5.72 -30.15 0.82
CA TYR A 456 5.27 -31.52 1.10
C TYR A 456 5.93 -32.55 0.18
N ARG A 457 6.09 -32.22 -1.10
CA ARG A 457 6.84 -33.06 -2.05
C ARG A 457 8.32 -33.16 -1.66
N ARG A 458 8.96 -32.05 -1.28
CA ARG A 458 10.37 -32.01 -0.85
C ARG A 458 10.62 -32.85 0.39
N GLU A 459 9.72 -32.77 1.37
CA GLU A 459 9.75 -33.54 2.62
C GLU A 459 9.29 -35.01 2.44
N ASN A 460 8.88 -35.40 1.22
CA ASN A 460 8.32 -36.72 0.90
C ASN A 460 7.14 -37.10 1.81
N ILE A 461 6.23 -36.15 2.05
CA ILE A 461 4.96 -36.35 2.72
C ILE A 461 3.96 -36.90 1.70
N ASP A 462 3.19 -37.93 2.08
CA ASP A 462 2.16 -38.49 1.21
C ASP A 462 1.03 -37.46 1.01
N TRP A 463 1.02 -36.84 -0.18
CA TRP A 463 0.14 -35.73 -0.51
C TRP A 463 -0.29 -35.81 -1.96
N ALA A 464 -1.62 -35.85 -2.18
CA ALA A 464 -2.19 -35.71 -3.51
C ALA A 464 -2.21 -34.23 -3.89
N PHE A 465 -1.63 -33.87 -5.03
CA PHE A 465 -1.67 -32.50 -5.52
C PHE A 465 -3.12 -32.08 -5.77
N ILE A 466 -3.54 -30.97 -5.15
CA ILE A 466 -4.88 -30.41 -5.31
C ILE A 466 -4.72 -29.13 -6.13
N ASP A 467 -5.32 -29.12 -7.33
CA ASP A 467 -5.46 -27.91 -8.13
C ASP A 467 -6.73 -27.16 -7.69
N PHE A 468 -6.55 -25.90 -7.31
CA PHE A 468 -7.62 -25.03 -6.82
C PHE A 468 -8.14 -24.07 -7.89
N GLY A 469 -7.55 -24.04 -9.10
CA GLY A 469 -8.03 -23.23 -10.23
C GLY A 469 -7.98 -21.70 -10.02
N LEU A 470 -7.29 -21.23 -8.96
CA LEU A 470 -7.16 -19.81 -8.60
C LEU A 470 -5.92 -19.17 -9.23
N ASP A 471 -5.65 -19.42 -10.50
CA ASP A 471 -4.53 -18.80 -11.19
C ASP A 471 -4.92 -17.43 -11.78
N LEU A 472 -4.28 -16.36 -11.31
CA LEU A 472 -4.47 -15.00 -11.80
C LEU A 472 -3.46 -14.62 -12.88
N GLN A 473 -2.52 -15.53 -13.21
CA GLN A 473 -1.51 -15.29 -14.24
C GLN A 473 -2.10 -14.86 -15.59
N PRO A 474 -3.24 -15.38 -16.09
CA PRO A 474 -3.83 -14.90 -17.34
C PRO A 474 -4.23 -13.42 -17.31
N THR A 475 -4.74 -12.92 -16.19
CA THR A 475 -5.10 -11.50 -16.03
C THR A 475 -3.84 -10.64 -15.90
N ILE A 476 -2.81 -11.13 -15.20
CA ILE A 476 -1.52 -10.45 -15.05
C ILE A 476 -0.81 -10.35 -16.41
N ASP A 477 -0.74 -11.45 -17.16
CA ASP A 477 -0.14 -11.53 -18.50
C ASP A 477 -0.82 -10.57 -19.47
N LEU A 478 -2.15 -10.49 -19.45
CA LEU A 478 -2.92 -9.54 -20.25
C LEU A 478 -2.45 -8.09 -20.02
N ILE A 479 -2.10 -7.73 -18.79
CA ILE A 479 -1.69 -6.37 -18.43
C ILE A 479 -0.20 -6.13 -18.73
N GLU A 480 0.68 -7.04 -18.32
CA GLU A 480 2.11 -6.76 -18.23
C GLU A 480 2.98 -7.37 -19.33
N LYS A 481 2.51 -8.43 -20.01
CA LYS A 481 3.34 -9.18 -20.95
C LYS A 481 3.67 -8.34 -22.18
N GLN A 482 4.63 -8.79 -22.98
CA GLN A 482 4.84 -8.24 -24.32
C GLN A 482 3.53 -8.29 -25.10
N MET A 483 3.15 -7.19 -25.77
CA MET A 483 1.82 -6.97 -26.37
C MET A 483 0.65 -6.90 -25.37
N GLY A 484 0.90 -6.81 -24.06
CA GLY A 484 -0.11 -6.56 -23.04
C GLY A 484 -0.58 -5.10 -23.01
N ILE A 485 -1.59 -4.81 -22.17
CA ILE A 485 -2.23 -3.48 -22.10
C ILE A 485 -1.22 -2.35 -21.86
N LEU A 486 -0.27 -2.53 -20.93
CA LEU A 486 0.75 -1.52 -20.62
C LEU A 486 1.78 -1.36 -21.74
N SER A 487 2.22 -2.46 -22.34
CA SER A 487 3.19 -2.41 -23.46
C SER A 487 2.59 -1.78 -24.71
N LEU A 488 1.33 -2.09 -25.03
CA LEU A 488 0.61 -1.43 -26.12
C LEU A 488 0.46 0.07 -25.88
N LEU A 489 0.24 0.47 -24.62
CA LEU A 489 0.15 1.89 -24.25
C LEU A 489 1.49 2.60 -24.45
N ASP A 490 2.59 1.95 -24.07
CA ASP A 490 3.94 2.49 -24.23
C ASP A 490 4.31 2.68 -25.69
N GLU A 491 3.99 1.71 -26.54
CA GLU A 491 4.21 1.81 -27.98
C GLU A 491 3.39 2.96 -28.59
N GLU A 492 2.10 3.06 -28.26
CA GLU A 492 1.25 4.13 -28.78
C GLU A 492 1.70 5.52 -28.31
N CYS A 493 2.32 5.63 -27.12
CA CYS A 493 2.91 6.88 -26.64
C CYS A 493 4.08 7.37 -27.51
N TRP A 494 4.71 6.50 -28.30
CA TRP A 494 5.84 6.88 -29.17
C TRP A 494 5.40 7.35 -30.56
N PHE A 495 4.13 7.12 -30.94
CA PHE A 495 3.63 7.50 -32.26
C PHE A 495 3.05 8.93 -32.26
N PRO A 496 3.59 9.87 -33.07
CA PRO A 496 3.22 11.29 -33.01
C PRO A 496 1.76 11.62 -33.34
N LYS A 497 1.05 10.70 -34.00
CA LYS A 497 -0.37 10.84 -34.41
C LYS A 497 -1.30 9.88 -33.67
N ALA A 498 -0.81 9.13 -32.69
CA ALA A 498 -1.65 8.25 -31.89
C ALA A 498 -2.61 9.06 -31.02
N THR A 499 -3.79 8.47 -30.78
CA THR A 499 -4.83 9.02 -29.91
C THR A 499 -5.33 7.91 -29.00
N ASP A 500 -6.01 8.26 -27.91
CA ASP A 500 -6.59 7.24 -27.00
C ASP A 500 -7.56 6.30 -27.75
N ARG A 501 -8.20 6.78 -28.83
CA ARG A 501 -9.04 5.96 -29.72
C ARG A 501 -8.24 4.93 -30.53
N THR A 502 -7.11 5.33 -31.12
CA THR A 502 -6.26 4.38 -31.89
C THR A 502 -5.69 3.32 -30.96
N TYR A 503 -5.33 3.70 -29.73
CA TYR A 503 -4.92 2.78 -28.69
C TYR A 503 -6.04 1.79 -28.32
N LEU A 504 -7.28 2.26 -28.13
CA LEU A 504 -8.42 1.40 -27.83
C LEU A 504 -8.68 0.39 -28.94
N GLU A 505 -8.70 0.82 -30.20
CA GLU A 505 -8.86 -0.05 -31.36
C GLU A 505 -7.78 -1.13 -31.41
N LYS A 506 -6.52 -0.77 -31.13
CA LYS A 506 -5.38 -1.70 -31.09
C LYS A 506 -5.53 -2.75 -29.98
N ILE A 507 -5.97 -2.35 -28.78
CA ILE A 507 -6.25 -3.30 -27.69
C ILE A 507 -7.37 -4.26 -28.08
N ILE A 508 -8.49 -3.75 -28.61
CA ILE A 508 -9.64 -4.58 -28.98
C ILE A 508 -9.27 -5.59 -30.06
N ASN A 509 -8.47 -5.17 -31.05
CA ASN A 509 -7.99 -6.05 -32.12
C ASN A 509 -7.05 -7.13 -31.59
N THR A 510 -6.22 -6.82 -30.59
CA THR A 510 -5.23 -7.75 -30.03
C THR A 510 -5.84 -8.70 -29.00
N HIS A 511 -6.68 -8.19 -28.10
CA HIS A 511 -7.17 -8.91 -26.90
C HIS A 511 -8.68 -9.18 -26.89
N GLY A 512 -9.40 -8.83 -27.97
CA GLY A 512 -10.86 -8.91 -28.00
C GLY A 512 -11.47 -10.31 -27.79
N GLN A 513 -10.68 -11.37 -27.94
CA GLN A 513 -11.09 -12.76 -27.67
C GLN A 513 -10.52 -13.32 -26.36
N HIS A 514 -9.72 -12.54 -25.63
CA HIS A 514 -9.10 -12.99 -24.39
C HIS A 514 -10.17 -13.16 -23.29
N PRO A 515 -10.19 -14.30 -22.56
CA PRO A 515 -11.27 -14.61 -21.61
C PRO A 515 -11.37 -13.63 -20.43
N LYS A 516 -10.27 -12.92 -20.12
CA LYS A 516 -10.22 -11.89 -19.07
C LYS A 516 -10.44 -10.47 -19.57
N PHE A 517 -10.66 -10.29 -20.87
CA PHE A 517 -10.93 -8.98 -21.49
C PHE A 517 -12.39 -8.89 -21.90
N GLY A 518 -13.08 -7.82 -21.48
CA GLY A 518 -14.44 -7.54 -21.89
C GLY A 518 -14.51 -6.34 -22.82
N LYS A 519 -15.14 -6.54 -23.98
CA LYS A 519 -15.32 -5.51 -25.02
C LYS A 519 -16.19 -4.34 -24.51
N PRO A 520 -16.01 -3.13 -25.08
CA PRO A 520 -16.87 -1.98 -24.80
C PRO A 520 -18.35 -2.32 -24.96
N ASN A 521 -19.16 -1.85 -24.02
CA ASN A 521 -20.61 -1.81 -24.20
C ASN A 521 -20.96 -0.41 -24.74
N TYR A 522 -21.45 -0.32 -25.97
CA TYR A 522 -21.80 0.96 -26.62
C TYR A 522 -22.80 1.84 -25.83
N LYS A 523 -23.50 1.28 -24.83
CA LYS A 523 -24.41 2.01 -23.94
C LYS A 523 -23.75 2.56 -22.68
N ALA A 524 -22.52 2.14 -22.37
CA ALA A 524 -21.79 2.55 -21.18
C ALA A 524 -20.71 3.60 -21.53
N PRO A 525 -20.37 4.50 -20.60
CA PRO A 525 -19.28 5.47 -20.79
C PRO A 525 -17.88 4.83 -20.70
N SER A 526 -17.78 3.51 -20.53
CA SER A 526 -16.53 2.77 -20.41
C SER A 526 -16.05 2.23 -21.76
N ASP A 527 -14.74 2.29 -21.96
CA ASP A 527 -14.10 1.92 -23.23
C ASP A 527 -13.76 0.43 -23.28
N PHE A 528 -13.39 -0.17 -22.15
CA PHE A 528 -13.17 -1.62 -22.05
C PHE A 528 -13.29 -2.08 -20.59
N SER A 529 -13.20 -3.39 -20.39
CA SER A 529 -13.24 -3.98 -19.05
C SER A 529 -12.26 -5.13 -18.88
N ILE A 530 -11.76 -5.30 -17.65
CA ILE A 530 -10.89 -6.42 -17.28
C ILE A 530 -11.57 -7.22 -16.18
N ILE A 531 -11.51 -8.55 -16.29
CA ILE A 531 -11.97 -9.46 -15.25
C ILE A 531 -10.81 -9.73 -14.28
N HIS A 532 -10.86 -9.04 -13.14
CA HIS A 532 -9.93 -9.20 -12.03
C HIS A 532 -10.41 -10.27 -11.05
N TYR A 533 -9.56 -10.65 -10.10
CA TYR A 533 -9.94 -11.57 -9.02
C TYR A 533 -11.12 -11.02 -8.16
N ALA A 534 -11.22 -9.71 -8.02
CA ALA A 534 -12.26 -9.02 -7.25
C ALA A 534 -13.56 -8.77 -8.05
N GLY A 535 -13.56 -9.10 -9.34
CA GLY A 535 -14.71 -8.88 -10.23
C GLY A 535 -14.35 -8.13 -11.51
N LYS A 536 -15.38 -7.83 -12.30
CA LYS A 536 -15.25 -7.07 -13.54
C LYS A 536 -15.10 -5.58 -13.23
N VAL A 537 -14.05 -4.95 -13.76
CA VAL A 537 -13.80 -3.51 -13.62
C VAL A 537 -13.82 -2.85 -14.99
N ASP A 538 -14.59 -1.77 -15.10
CA ASP A 538 -14.74 -0.97 -16.31
C ASP A 538 -13.77 0.22 -16.30
N TYR A 539 -13.01 0.40 -17.39
CA TYR A 539 -12.01 1.45 -17.54
C TYR A 539 -12.36 2.39 -18.70
N SER A 540 -12.01 3.68 -18.54
CA SER A 540 -12.01 4.66 -19.61
C SER A 540 -10.59 5.06 -19.95
N THR A 541 -10.27 5.01 -21.24
CA THR A 541 -8.99 5.35 -21.88
C THR A 541 -8.74 6.85 -22.06
N ASP A 542 -9.69 7.71 -21.66
CA ASP A 542 -9.55 9.15 -21.82
C ASP A 542 -8.25 9.67 -21.19
N GLN A 543 -7.43 10.30 -22.02
CA GLN A 543 -6.14 10.89 -21.68
C GLN A 543 -5.05 9.89 -21.24
N TRP A 544 -5.17 8.61 -21.56
CA TRP A 544 -4.18 7.61 -21.13
C TRP A 544 -2.80 7.82 -21.73
N LEU A 545 -2.71 8.14 -23.03
CA LEU A 545 -1.42 8.41 -23.67
C LEU A 545 -0.72 9.60 -22.98
N MET A 546 -1.48 10.67 -22.71
CA MET A 546 -0.96 11.85 -22.02
C MET A 546 -0.54 11.56 -20.58
N LYS A 547 -1.34 10.79 -19.83
CA LYS A 547 -1.04 10.37 -18.45
C LYS A 547 0.19 9.48 -18.37
N ASN A 548 0.40 8.61 -19.35
CA ASN A 548 1.52 7.68 -19.37
C ASN A 548 2.82 8.35 -19.86
N MET A 549 2.71 9.32 -20.76
CA MET A 549 3.85 10.16 -21.18
C MET A 549 4.29 11.12 -20.07
N ASP A 550 3.34 11.77 -19.40
CA ASP A 550 3.59 12.81 -18.39
C ASP A 550 4.70 13.81 -18.79
N PRO A 551 4.62 14.44 -19.99
CA PRO A 551 5.74 15.19 -20.54
C PRO A 551 5.98 16.47 -19.74
N LEU A 552 7.24 16.69 -19.38
CA LEU A 552 7.70 17.91 -18.71
C LEU A 552 8.40 18.83 -19.70
N ASN A 553 8.28 20.14 -19.47
CA ASN A 553 8.95 21.14 -20.27
C ASN A 553 10.40 21.31 -19.80
N ASP A 554 11.35 20.85 -20.61
CA ASP A 554 12.80 20.89 -20.35
C ASP A 554 13.30 22.26 -19.93
N ASN A 555 12.81 23.34 -20.56
CA ASN A 555 13.21 24.71 -20.24
C ASN A 555 12.81 25.09 -18.82
N VAL A 556 11.63 24.67 -18.37
CA VAL A 556 11.14 24.95 -17.02
C VAL A 556 11.88 24.11 -15.99
N VAL A 557 12.21 22.86 -16.32
CA VAL A 557 13.05 21.99 -15.47
C VAL A 557 14.43 22.62 -15.26
N ALA A 558 15.08 23.05 -16.33
CA ALA A 558 16.38 23.72 -16.26
C ALA A 558 16.32 25.01 -15.42
N LEU A 559 15.22 25.78 -15.52
CA LEU A 559 15.01 26.97 -14.71
C LEU A 559 14.89 26.63 -13.21
N LEU A 560 14.20 25.54 -12.86
CA LEU A 560 14.06 25.10 -11.46
C LEU A 560 15.37 24.54 -10.90
N GLN A 561 16.18 23.88 -11.72
CA GLN A 561 17.55 23.47 -11.37
C GLN A 561 18.47 24.66 -11.09
N ALA A 562 18.24 25.79 -11.77
CA ALA A 562 18.96 27.04 -11.59
C ALA A 562 18.26 28.03 -10.63
N SER A 563 17.25 27.57 -9.87
CA SER A 563 16.53 28.42 -8.91
C SER A 563 17.47 29.04 -7.87
N ASN A 564 17.15 30.24 -7.37
CA ASN A 564 17.84 30.86 -6.24
C ASN A 564 17.52 30.17 -4.91
N ASP A 565 16.39 29.46 -4.82
CA ASP A 565 15.97 28.73 -3.63
C ASP A 565 16.68 27.36 -3.54
N GLN A 566 17.38 27.13 -2.42
CA GLN A 566 18.20 25.93 -2.24
C GLN A 566 17.38 24.64 -2.25
N PHE A 567 16.21 24.64 -1.61
CA PHE A 567 15.34 23.48 -1.54
C PHE A 567 14.80 23.12 -2.92
N THR A 568 14.36 24.12 -3.70
CA THR A 568 13.91 23.94 -5.08
C THR A 568 15.01 23.33 -5.94
N ARG A 569 16.25 23.83 -5.86
CA ARG A 569 17.38 23.21 -6.58
C ARG A 569 17.59 21.74 -6.17
N GLU A 570 17.48 21.44 -4.88
CA GLU A 570 17.72 20.09 -4.36
C GLU A 570 16.71 19.06 -4.87
N ILE A 571 15.41 19.38 -4.87
CA ILE A 571 14.36 18.46 -5.35
C ILE A 571 14.42 18.25 -6.88
N TRP A 572 15.05 19.18 -7.61
CA TRP A 572 15.20 19.15 -9.07
C TRP A 572 16.59 18.72 -9.56
N LYS A 573 17.56 18.49 -8.67
CA LYS A 573 18.95 18.14 -9.03
C LYS A 573 19.06 16.87 -9.89
N ASP A 574 18.26 15.86 -9.57
CA ASP A 574 18.24 14.55 -10.26
C ASP A 574 17.17 14.52 -11.37
N ALA A 575 16.69 15.68 -11.82
CA ALA A 575 15.78 15.74 -12.95
C ALA A 575 16.55 15.50 -14.24
N GLU A 576 16.39 14.30 -14.79
CA GLU A 576 16.82 14.03 -16.16
C GLU A 576 15.95 14.84 -17.12
N ILE A 577 16.60 15.64 -17.97
CA ILE A 577 15.97 16.36 -19.07
C ILE A 577 15.66 15.30 -20.15
N VAL A 578 14.47 14.74 -20.10
CA VAL A 578 14.01 13.76 -21.07
C VAL A 578 13.50 14.53 -22.29
N GLY A 579 14.43 14.92 -23.16
CA GLY A 579 14.07 15.52 -24.43
C GLY A 579 13.21 14.57 -25.25
N LEU A 580 12.13 15.09 -25.84
CA LEU A 580 11.44 14.49 -26.99
C LEU A 580 12.39 14.51 -28.19
N ALA A 581 13.45 13.71 -28.14
CA ALA A 581 14.27 13.45 -29.31
C ALA A 581 13.43 12.59 -30.25
N VAL A 582 12.88 13.22 -31.28
CA VAL A 582 12.34 12.51 -32.44
C VAL A 582 13.47 11.63 -32.94
N THR A 583 13.31 10.32 -32.82
CA THR A 583 14.28 9.36 -33.36
C THR A 583 14.39 9.56 -34.87
N ASP A 584 15.57 9.97 -35.34
CA ASP A 584 15.92 9.91 -36.76
C ASP A 584 15.69 8.49 -37.27
N GLN A 585 14.91 8.35 -38.34
CA GLN A 585 14.45 7.07 -38.91
C GLN A 585 15.56 6.23 -39.59
N ASN A 586 16.86 6.51 -39.37
CA ASN A 586 17.90 6.02 -40.27
C ASN A 586 18.93 5.03 -39.70
N ASP A 587 18.75 4.43 -38.52
CA ASP A 587 19.71 3.42 -38.05
C ASP A 587 19.05 2.10 -37.61
N ALA A 588 18.66 1.32 -38.62
CA ALA A 588 18.29 -0.08 -38.49
C ALA A 588 19.56 -0.94 -38.40
N THR A 589 20.27 -0.90 -37.28
CA THR A 589 21.22 -1.96 -36.91
C THR A 589 21.03 -2.42 -35.46
N LEU A 590 20.47 -3.61 -35.35
CA LEU A 590 20.17 -4.34 -34.13
C LEU A 590 21.48 -4.75 -33.43
N ASN A 591 21.72 -4.24 -32.22
CA ASN A 591 22.67 -4.85 -31.28
C ASN A 591 22.05 -4.92 -29.89
N LEU A 592 21.60 -6.13 -29.53
CA LEU A 592 21.16 -6.52 -28.19
C LEU A 592 22.36 -6.58 -27.23
N LYS A 593 22.64 -5.50 -26.51
CA LYS A 593 23.27 -5.56 -25.17
C LYS A 593 22.68 -4.48 -24.27
N SER A 594 22.27 -4.93 -23.10
CA SER A 594 21.53 -4.24 -22.04
C SER A 594 22.33 -3.15 -21.33
N THR A 595 22.45 -1.98 -21.96
CA THR A 595 22.83 -0.75 -21.26
C THR A 595 21.82 0.33 -21.62
N ILE A 596 21.06 0.79 -20.62
CA ILE A 596 20.02 1.82 -20.75
C ILE A 596 20.66 3.05 -21.42
N LYS A 597 20.30 3.30 -22.70
CA LYS A 597 20.80 4.46 -23.45
C LYS A 597 20.25 5.73 -22.79
N LYS A 598 21.16 6.63 -22.36
CA LYS A 598 20.83 8.01 -21.95
C LYS A 598 19.96 8.65 -23.04
N GLY A 599 18.76 9.11 -22.67
CA GLY A 599 17.85 9.85 -23.55
C GLY A 599 16.63 9.07 -24.09
N MET A 600 16.39 7.81 -23.68
CA MET A 600 15.15 7.12 -24.04
C MET A 600 14.00 7.58 -23.12
N PHE A 601 12.93 8.09 -23.72
CA PHE A 601 11.71 8.51 -23.04
C PHE A 601 11.09 7.35 -22.27
N ARG A 602 11.12 7.43 -20.93
CA ARG A 602 10.60 6.38 -20.05
C ARG A 602 9.21 6.74 -19.58
N THR A 603 8.23 5.90 -19.91
CA THR A 603 6.82 6.12 -19.55
C THR A 603 6.55 5.80 -18.08
N VAL A 604 5.45 6.33 -17.55
CA VAL A 604 5.01 6.09 -16.17
C VAL A 604 4.77 4.60 -15.92
N SER A 605 4.13 3.89 -16.84
CA SER A 605 3.90 2.43 -16.77
C SER A 605 5.19 1.61 -16.69
N GLN A 606 6.26 2.00 -17.40
CA GLN A 606 7.55 1.30 -17.37
C GLN A 606 8.26 1.49 -16.04
N LEU A 607 8.20 2.71 -15.49
CA LEU A 607 8.71 2.99 -14.14
C LEU A 607 7.91 2.20 -13.10
N TYR A 608 6.59 2.19 -13.25
CA TYR A 608 5.66 1.45 -12.40
C TYR A 608 5.97 -0.05 -12.37
N LYS A 609 6.13 -0.66 -13.56
CA LYS A 609 6.42 -2.08 -13.69
C LYS A 609 7.76 -2.47 -13.07
N GLU A 610 8.80 -1.65 -13.22
CA GLU A 610 10.11 -1.91 -12.59
C GLU A 610 10.01 -1.83 -11.06
N GLN A 611 9.39 -0.79 -10.52
CA GLN A 611 9.20 -0.63 -9.08
C GLN A 611 8.43 -1.81 -8.47
N LEU A 612 7.33 -2.21 -9.12
CA LEU A 612 6.55 -3.36 -8.68
C LEU A 612 7.35 -4.66 -8.77
N THR A 613 8.13 -4.86 -9.84
CA THR A 613 8.97 -6.05 -9.99
C THR A 613 10.00 -6.15 -8.87
N LYS A 614 10.63 -5.03 -8.51
CA LYS A 614 11.57 -4.96 -7.38
C LYS A 614 10.88 -5.32 -6.06
N LEU A 615 9.71 -4.76 -5.79
CA LEU A 615 8.93 -5.08 -4.60
C LEU A 615 8.57 -6.57 -4.56
N MET A 616 8.06 -7.15 -5.66
CA MET A 616 7.71 -8.56 -5.73
C MET A 616 8.94 -9.47 -5.53
N PHE A 617 10.10 -9.08 -6.03
CA PHE A 617 11.35 -9.81 -5.80
C PHE A 617 11.72 -9.82 -4.32
N THR A 618 11.64 -8.67 -3.64
CA THR A 618 11.87 -8.58 -2.19
C THR A 618 10.90 -9.47 -1.42
N LEU A 619 9.60 -9.40 -1.72
CA LEU A 619 8.58 -10.19 -1.01
C LEU A 619 8.76 -11.70 -1.20
N ARG A 620 9.13 -12.16 -2.40
CA ARG A 620 9.39 -13.59 -2.69
C ARG A 620 10.59 -14.15 -1.93
N ASN A 621 11.56 -13.31 -1.55
CA ASN A 621 12.74 -13.69 -0.79
C ASN A 621 12.56 -13.54 0.73
N THR A 622 11.35 -13.22 1.19
CA THR A 622 10.99 -13.16 2.61
C THR A 622 9.93 -14.20 2.92
N ASN A 623 9.82 -14.62 4.19
CA ASN A 623 8.70 -15.44 4.64
C ASN A 623 7.47 -14.55 4.92
N PRO A 624 6.37 -14.65 4.14
CA PRO A 624 5.26 -13.72 4.22
C PRO A 624 4.17 -14.20 5.19
N SER A 625 3.73 -13.31 6.06
CA SER A 625 2.55 -13.44 6.93
C SER A 625 1.42 -12.56 6.38
N PHE A 626 0.24 -13.14 6.19
CA PHE A 626 -0.88 -12.42 5.56
C PHE A 626 -1.94 -11.98 6.58
N VAL A 627 -2.37 -10.73 6.46
CA VAL A 627 -3.48 -10.14 7.22
C VAL A 627 -4.53 -9.62 6.23
N ARG A 628 -5.70 -10.27 6.21
CA ARG A 628 -6.81 -10.01 5.31
C ARG A 628 -7.82 -9.09 5.99
N CYS A 629 -7.78 -7.82 5.63
CA CYS A 629 -8.68 -6.80 6.14
C CYS A 629 -9.98 -6.76 5.33
N ILE A 630 -11.13 -6.76 6.00
CA ILE A 630 -12.47 -6.80 5.42
C ILE A 630 -13.29 -5.60 5.88
N ILE A 631 -14.02 -5.00 4.93
CA ILE A 631 -14.96 -3.92 5.19
C ILE A 631 -16.31 -4.51 5.60
N PRO A 632 -16.89 -4.13 6.74
CA PRO A 632 -18.19 -4.67 7.15
C PRO A 632 -19.37 -4.02 6.41
N ASN A 633 -19.27 -2.74 6.03
CA ASN A 633 -20.33 -1.99 5.34
C ASN A 633 -19.76 -0.74 4.64
N HIS A 634 -20.42 -0.27 3.58
CA HIS A 634 -20.07 0.98 2.89
C HIS A 634 -20.62 2.25 3.57
N GLU A 635 -21.52 2.10 4.56
CA GLU A 635 -22.09 3.22 5.32
C GLU A 635 -21.11 3.81 6.34
N LYS A 636 -19.94 3.18 6.54
CA LYS A 636 -18.92 3.56 7.54
C LYS A 636 -19.48 3.57 8.97
N LYS A 637 -20.47 2.72 9.25
CA LYS A 637 -21.10 2.63 10.58
C LYS A 637 -20.49 1.50 11.40
N ALA A 638 -20.21 1.79 12.67
CA ALA A 638 -19.78 0.78 13.62
C ALA A 638 -20.95 -0.16 13.99
N GLY A 639 -20.65 -1.44 14.19
CA GLY A 639 -21.63 -2.42 14.69
C GLY A 639 -22.66 -2.89 13.65
N THR A 640 -22.46 -2.60 12.36
CA THR A 640 -23.30 -3.11 11.27
C THR A 640 -22.46 -3.93 10.29
N ILE A 641 -22.98 -5.08 9.85
CA ILE A 641 -22.31 -5.94 8.87
C ILE A 641 -23.27 -6.26 7.72
N HIS A 642 -22.84 -5.97 6.50
CA HIS A 642 -23.58 -6.29 5.29
C HIS A 642 -23.10 -7.64 4.75
N SER A 643 -23.89 -8.69 5.04
CA SER A 643 -23.53 -10.08 4.75
C SER A 643 -23.12 -10.35 3.30
N PRO A 644 -23.84 -9.87 2.25
CA PRO A 644 -23.43 -10.09 0.86
C PRO A 644 -22.06 -9.47 0.54
N LEU A 645 -21.81 -8.25 1.02
CA LEU A 645 -20.54 -7.54 0.78
C LEU A 645 -19.35 -8.26 1.43
N VAL A 646 -19.53 -8.75 2.66
CA VAL A 646 -18.47 -9.52 3.33
C VAL A 646 -18.25 -10.85 2.63
N LEU A 647 -19.31 -11.51 2.17
CA LEU A 647 -19.21 -12.77 1.45
C LEU A 647 -18.46 -12.63 0.12
N ASP A 648 -18.76 -11.60 -0.66
CA ASP A 648 -18.06 -11.32 -1.91
C ASP A 648 -16.58 -11.04 -1.66
N GLN A 649 -16.23 -10.25 -0.63
CA GLN A 649 -14.84 -10.03 -0.23
C GLN A 649 -14.14 -11.33 0.19
N LEU A 650 -14.80 -12.24 0.91
CA LEU A 650 -14.21 -13.52 1.33
C LEU A 650 -13.90 -14.41 0.13
N ARG A 651 -14.81 -14.45 -0.86
CA ARG A 651 -14.63 -15.18 -2.11
C ARG A 651 -13.48 -14.62 -2.94
N CYS A 652 -13.49 -13.30 -3.18
CA CYS A 652 -12.45 -12.64 -3.97
C CYS A 652 -11.07 -12.76 -3.31
N ASN A 653 -10.97 -12.63 -1.99
CA ASN A 653 -9.68 -12.78 -1.31
C ASN A 653 -9.17 -14.24 -1.24
N GLY A 654 -9.95 -15.22 -1.70
CA GLY A 654 -9.60 -16.65 -1.65
C GLY A 654 -9.53 -17.21 -0.23
N VAL A 655 -10.31 -16.64 0.70
CA VAL A 655 -10.24 -17.01 2.12
C VAL A 655 -10.68 -18.45 2.35
N LEU A 656 -11.75 -18.89 1.68
CA LEU A 656 -12.25 -20.26 1.84
C LEU A 656 -11.27 -21.29 1.30
N GLU A 657 -10.72 -21.05 0.11
CA GLU A 657 -9.72 -21.92 -0.51
C GLU A 657 -8.45 -21.96 0.34
N GLY A 658 -8.05 -20.82 0.92
CA GLY A 658 -6.96 -20.76 1.89
C GLY A 658 -7.22 -21.64 3.12
N ILE A 659 -8.42 -21.59 3.70
CA ILE A 659 -8.79 -22.42 4.87
C ILE A 659 -8.84 -23.90 4.48
N ARG A 660 -9.33 -24.24 3.27
CA ARG A 660 -9.34 -25.62 2.76
C ARG A 660 -7.93 -26.22 2.73
N ILE A 661 -6.93 -25.46 2.28
CA ILE A 661 -5.53 -25.91 2.37
C ILE A 661 -5.10 -26.09 3.81
N CYS A 662 -5.33 -25.10 4.67
CA CYS A 662 -4.84 -25.21 6.05
C CYS A 662 -5.46 -26.39 6.80
N ARG A 663 -6.66 -26.82 6.40
CA ARG A 663 -7.33 -28.00 6.95
C ARG A 663 -6.83 -29.31 6.35
N SER A 664 -6.62 -29.36 5.04
CA SER A 664 -6.15 -30.58 4.38
C SER A 664 -4.66 -30.81 4.60
N GLY A 665 -3.86 -29.73 4.67
CA GLY A 665 -2.42 -29.75 4.86
C GLY A 665 -2.00 -29.85 6.33
N PHE A 666 -0.71 -29.61 6.57
CA PHE A 666 -0.07 -29.70 7.89
C PHE A 666 0.42 -28.31 8.34
N PRO A 667 -0.44 -27.51 9.02
CA PRO A 667 -0.10 -26.14 9.37
C PRO A 667 0.99 -26.04 10.46
N ASN A 668 1.19 -27.10 11.25
CA ASN A 668 2.17 -27.16 12.32
C ASN A 668 3.41 -27.94 11.88
N ARG A 669 4.59 -27.32 12.03
CA ARG A 669 5.88 -27.90 11.66
C ARG A 669 6.83 -27.86 12.86
N ILE A 670 7.58 -28.95 13.04
CA ILE A 670 8.61 -29.06 14.07
C ILE A 670 9.72 -29.98 13.55
N LEU A 671 10.98 -29.59 13.78
CA LEU A 671 12.11 -30.43 13.44
C LEU A 671 12.12 -31.69 14.31
N PHE A 672 12.51 -32.84 13.74
CA PHE A 672 12.52 -34.12 14.47
C PHE A 672 13.38 -34.06 15.74
N GLN A 673 14.49 -33.34 15.71
CA GLN A 673 15.38 -33.17 16.85
C GLN A 673 14.72 -32.37 17.98
N GLU A 674 14.05 -31.26 17.66
CA GLU A 674 13.31 -30.46 18.64
C GLU A 674 12.12 -31.24 19.21
N PHE A 675 11.39 -31.98 18.36
CA PHE A 675 10.29 -32.85 18.79
C PHE A 675 10.78 -33.88 19.81
N ARG A 676 11.89 -34.56 19.49
CA ARG A 676 12.51 -35.52 20.40
C ARG A 676 12.90 -34.85 21.72
N GLN A 677 13.72 -33.80 21.68
CA GLN A 677 14.20 -33.12 22.88
C GLN A 677 13.06 -32.65 23.79
N ARG A 678 11.94 -32.22 23.20
CA ARG A 678 10.79 -31.71 23.94
C ARG A 678 9.90 -32.80 24.54
N TYR A 679 9.64 -33.88 23.80
CA TYR A 679 8.64 -34.88 24.17
C TYR A 679 9.22 -36.20 24.69
N GLU A 680 10.54 -36.40 24.64
CA GLU A 680 11.21 -37.62 25.11
C GLU A 680 10.93 -37.89 26.60
N ILE A 681 10.74 -36.83 27.40
CA ILE A 681 10.36 -36.93 28.81
C ILE A 681 9.02 -37.65 29.04
N LEU A 682 8.09 -37.61 28.08
CA LEU A 682 6.78 -38.28 28.18
C LEU A 682 6.84 -39.77 27.82
N CYS A 683 7.96 -40.20 27.24
CA CYS A 683 8.22 -41.55 26.76
C CYS A 683 9.51 -42.13 27.38
N PRO A 684 9.60 -42.24 28.72
CA PRO A 684 10.77 -42.82 29.37
C PRO A 684 11.00 -44.26 28.88
N ASN A 685 12.25 -44.58 28.51
CA ASN A 685 12.69 -45.87 27.98
C ASN A 685 12.21 -46.24 26.55
N ALA A 686 11.51 -45.34 25.86
CA ALA A 686 11.06 -45.59 24.49
C ALA A 686 12.19 -45.58 23.45
N ILE A 687 13.24 -44.79 23.71
CA ILE A 687 14.38 -44.60 22.82
C ILE A 687 15.60 -45.27 23.47
N PRO A 688 16.33 -46.14 22.74
CA PRO A 688 17.58 -46.73 23.21
C PRO A 688 18.60 -45.64 23.60
N ARG A 689 19.51 -45.96 24.53
CA ARG A 689 20.63 -45.06 24.89
C ARG A 689 21.67 -44.94 23.77
N GLU A 690 21.61 -45.81 22.77
CA GLU A 690 22.47 -45.78 21.58
C GLU A 690 22.01 -44.71 20.57
N PHE A 691 22.88 -44.36 19.63
CA PHE A 691 22.56 -43.40 18.58
C PHE A 691 21.38 -43.89 17.74
N MET A 692 20.36 -43.05 17.60
CA MET A 692 19.20 -43.30 16.76
C MET A 692 18.89 -42.02 15.97
N ASP A 693 18.62 -42.20 14.68
CA ASP A 693 18.20 -41.13 13.79
C ASP A 693 16.96 -40.39 14.33
N GLY A 694 16.93 -39.07 14.15
CA GLY A 694 15.87 -38.21 14.69
C GLY A 694 14.49 -38.57 14.15
N LYS A 695 14.39 -38.94 12.85
CA LYS A 695 13.12 -39.33 12.22
C LYS A 695 12.63 -40.67 12.76
N ALA A 696 13.53 -41.64 12.93
CA ALA A 696 13.20 -42.94 13.52
C ALA A 696 12.75 -42.80 15.00
N ALA A 697 13.45 -42.00 15.78
CA ALA A 697 13.11 -41.71 17.17
C ALA A 697 11.73 -41.04 17.29
N ALA A 698 11.46 -40.00 16.49
CA ALA A 698 10.17 -39.31 16.48
C ALA A 698 9.01 -40.25 16.10
N LYS A 699 9.16 -41.09 15.07
CA LYS A 699 8.15 -42.08 14.68
C LYS A 699 7.82 -43.04 15.83
N ARG A 700 8.84 -43.54 16.54
CA ARG A 700 8.66 -44.46 17.67
C ARG A 700 7.93 -43.80 18.84
N MET A 701 8.27 -42.55 19.15
CA MET A 701 7.59 -41.76 20.18
C MET A 701 6.12 -41.52 19.83
N VAL A 702 5.82 -41.13 18.58
CA VAL A 702 4.44 -40.88 18.12
C VAL A 702 3.59 -42.15 18.21
N LYS A 703 4.14 -43.30 17.78
CA LYS A 703 3.41 -44.58 17.89
C LYS A 703 3.04 -44.90 19.33
N LEU A 704 3.96 -44.72 20.27
CA LEU A 704 3.68 -44.91 21.71
C LEU A 704 2.63 -43.94 22.25
N PHE A 705 2.59 -42.70 21.75
CA PHE A 705 1.53 -41.77 22.11
C PHE A 705 0.17 -42.20 21.56
N GLN A 706 0.10 -42.68 20.32
CA GLN A 706 -1.14 -43.20 19.73
C GLN A 706 -1.67 -44.40 20.52
N ASP A 707 -0.81 -45.37 20.83
CA ASP A 707 -1.19 -46.57 21.61
C ASP A 707 -1.73 -46.19 23.01
N LYS A 708 -1.14 -45.16 23.66
CA LYS A 708 -1.64 -44.62 24.94
C LYS A 708 -2.99 -43.91 24.81
N ILE A 709 -3.23 -43.18 23.72
CA ILE A 709 -4.50 -42.49 23.50
C ILE A 709 -5.61 -43.51 23.19
N GLU A 710 -5.33 -44.51 22.35
CA GLU A 710 -6.28 -45.57 22.02
C GLU A 710 -6.64 -46.43 23.24
N SER A 711 -5.67 -46.72 24.12
CA SER A 711 -5.96 -47.41 25.38
C SER A 711 -6.78 -46.58 26.38
N GLN A 712 -6.65 -45.24 26.37
CA GLN A 712 -7.47 -44.35 27.20
C GLN A 712 -8.86 -44.04 26.62
N CYS A 713 -9.04 -44.08 25.29
CA CYS A 713 -10.35 -43.86 24.66
C CYS A 713 -11.23 -45.12 24.64
N ASN A 714 -10.63 -46.30 24.84
CA ASN A 714 -11.34 -47.59 24.97
C ASN A 714 -11.66 -47.97 26.43
N GLN A 715 -11.39 -47.06 27.39
CA GLN A 715 -11.93 -47.09 28.76
C GLN A 715 -13.01 -46.01 28.90
#